data_AF-A0A195EJ71-F1
#
_entry.id   AF-A0A195EJ71-F1
#
_cell.length_a   1.000
_cell.length_b   1.000
_cell.length_c   1.000
_cell.angle_alpha   90.00
_cell.angle_beta   90.00
_cell.angle_gamma   90.00
#
_symmetry.space_group_name_H-M   'P 1'
#
loop_
_entity.id
_entity.type
_entity.pdbx_description
1 polymer ?
#
loop_
_entity_poly.entity_id
_entity_poly.type
_entity_poly.pdbx_seq_one_letter_code
_entity_poly.pdbx_strand_id
1 'polypeptide(L)'
;MSFAAVNTFTSFLVPLTRHKKESTMAFTSRFPTTCLTELPDVAPCNGTVRLPPPCEDSPSSGSSKDRRDESPRRRCRVLAPILLLVVVLLLGGLCLPFLLQSAPATHQQRLDVIRRILTEVPLIDGHNDLPWNVRKFVHNQLGEVNLSSDLGRVDPWARSDWSHTDIPRLRAGLVGAQFTYTRGIFPCQDSPSVRFTYSAEISVPNNFDSVIICGRKCKEIKIVGDRYKHIFCETGRVPSYAMVIMVGSLEKKKILQSNVTVWAEKKYIEKSITAMANIDKILLNTKILCGPLQVDNEDEYNICVLPSNIPEIEIQYLSIIYVSPMLLKEDPFIICSTIAQKVAQSWTGGLVTCENFQHLWLNKSFSTFISRKIIRRIYNHPSFCYKISFLERKPIYDLQIKINLHGINSQLKLVPNLRGILPKDITKFVPDEIGYFLLKCLQYYLGEPEMFETYLKYYVQDFRFKSINTDDWVNYLYGFFPHKRKFWSAYVPCGAAQLNAVQLSLEQIDVIRRLAEMNAQHLTLVTSVKGLIEAHREGKIASLIGVEGGHSLGNSLGVLRTFYGLGARYLTLTHACDTSWAVCSVGETNNTQDSTPGLSEFGKFIIPQAVVRELNRLGMLVDLSHVSTRTMRTALQTTAPVIFSHSAARALCNSTRNVPDDVLRNLAKNGGVAMVPFYTYFITCNSTATIKDVIAHINHIRKVAGIDHVGIGAGFDGINFTPTGLEDVSRYPQLLATLLEDPTWTEDDIKKLAGLNLLRVFAKVEQVRDEWHRAAVLPVEKISPPDNSACVYGAS
;
A
#
# COMPACT_ATOMS: atom_id res chain seq x y z
N MET A 1 -3.82 -11.20 5.65
CA MET A 1 -4.33 -9.80 5.72
C MET A 1 -5.34 -9.61 4.59
N SER A 2 -6.60 -9.96 4.82
CA SER A 2 -7.74 -9.63 3.96
C SER A 2 -8.38 -8.31 4.43
N PHE A 3 -8.92 -7.53 3.49
CA PHE A 3 -9.78 -6.31 3.53
C PHE A 3 -9.81 -5.39 4.77
N ALA A 4 -9.81 -5.91 5.99
CA ALA A 4 -9.68 -5.16 7.24
C ALA A 4 -8.33 -4.43 7.31
N ALA A 5 -7.19 -5.07 7.01
CA ALA A 5 -5.86 -4.44 7.13
C ALA A 5 -5.66 -3.23 6.18
N VAL A 6 -6.32 -3.24 5.02
CA VAL A 6 -6.33 -2.11 4.07
C VAL A 6 -7.20 -0.95 4.58
N ASN A 7 -8.26 -1.24 5.34
CA ASN A 7 -9.08 -0.24 6.03
C ASN A 7 -8.50 0.19 7.39
N THR A 8 -7.67 -0.62 8.05
CA THR A 8 -7.02 -0.26 9.33
C THR A 8 -5.82 0.67 9.12
N PHE A 9 -5.22 0.67 7.92
CA PHE A 9 -4.18 1.63 7.57
C PHE A 9 -4.69 3.08 7.54
N THR A 10 -5.99 3.28 7.27
CA THR A 10 -6.59 4.63 7.24
C THR A 10 -7.00 5.19 8.60
N SER A 11 -7.11 4.34 9.64
CA SER A 11 -7.23 4.81 11.04
C SER A 11 -5.92 5.38 11.63
N PHE A 12 -4.76 5.06 11.04
CA PHE A 12 -3.45 5.49 11.55
C PHE A 12 -3.04 6.93 11.17
N LEU A 13 -3.74 7.58 10.23
CA LEU A 13 -3.45 8.95 9.78
C LEU A 13 -4.28 10.04 10.48
N VAL A 14 -5.11 9.69 11.48
CA VAL A 14 -6.14 10.59 12.03
C VAL A 14 -5.72 11.55 13.17
N PRO A 15 -4.61 11.43 13.94
CA PRO A 15 -4.35 12.42 14.99
C PRO A 15 -3.55 13.63 14.46
N LEU A 16 -4.18 14.48 13.64
CA LEU A 16 -3.69 15.85 13.39
C LEU A 16 -4.77 16.93 13.63
N THR A 17 -5.90 16.54 14.21
CA THR A 17 -7.03 17.43 14.49
C THR A 17 -7.40 17.42 15.97
N ARG A 18 -6.59 18.08 16.83
CA ARG A 18 -7.04 18.77 18.07
C ARG A 18 -5.86 19.17 18.97
N HIS A 19 -5.54 20.47 18.95
CA HIS A 19 -5.48 21.37 20.12
C HIS A 19 -4.45 22.48 19.95
N LYS A 20 -4.95 23.72 19.95
CA LYS A 20 -4.20 24.93 20.26
C LYS A 20 -4.66 25.41 21.65
N LYS A 21 -3.70 25.93 22.41
CA LYS A 21 -3.74 26.71 23.66
C LYS A 21 -3.55 26.00 25.02
N GLU A 22 -2.31 26.19 25.49
CA GLU A 22 -1.90 26.73 26.80
C GLU A 22 -1.76 25.79 28.03
N SER A 23 -0.50 25.75 28.50
CA SER A 23 -0.03 25.72 29.90
C SER A 23 0.41 24.38 30.54
N THR A 24 1.73 24.15 30.48
CA THR A 24 2.66 23.60 31.52
C THR A 24 2.13 22.65 32.60
N MET A 25 2.54 21.36 32.55
CA MET A 25 3.59 20.76 33.41
C MET A 25 3.80 19.26 33.07
N ALA A 26 5.01 18.77 33.31
CA ALA A 26 5.58 17.53 32.82
C ALA A 26 5.03 16.22 33.44
N PHE A 27 4.95 15.15 32.64
CA PHE A 27 5.40 13.80 33.04
C PHE A 27 5.71 12.95 31.80
N THR A 28 6.70 12.10 31.97
CA THR A 28 7.53 11.40 30.97
C THR A 28 7.07 9.96 30.67
N SER A 29 7.46 9.47 29.48
CA SER A 29 7.68 8.06 29.09
C SER A 29 6.49 7.20 28.59
N ARG A 30 6.59 6.30 27.59
CA ARG A 30 7.45 6.05 26.40
C ARG A 30 6.84 4.80 25.68
N PHE A 31 6.48 4.89 24.39
CA PHE A 31 6.42 3.77 23.42
C PHE A 31 6.71 4.33 22.00
N PRO A 32 7.38 3.59 21.10
CA PRO A 32 8.21 4.18 20.04
C PRO A 32 7.46 4.48 18.74
N THR A 33 7.36 5.77 18.41
CA THR A 33 7.25 6.31 17.06
C THR A 33 8.59 6.13 16.31
N THR A 34 8.67 5.23 15.33
CA THR A 34 9.92 5.03 14.56
C THR A 34 9.79 5.08 13.03
N CYS A 35 8.62 5.29 12.43
CA CYS A 35 8.51 5.45 10.96
C CYS A 35 8.37 6.91 10.47
N LEU A 36 8.50 7.91 11.34
CA LEU A 36 8.44 9.33 10.95
C LEU A 36 9.68 10.15 11.36
N THR A 37 10.71 9.56 11.96
CA THR A 37 11.80 10.32 12.59
C THR A 37 13.23 9.93 12.20
N GLU A 38 13.47 8.98 11.29
CA GLU A 38 14.84 8.70 10.83
C GLU A 38 15.02 9.03 9.35
N LEU A 39 15.21 10.33 9.09
CA LEU A 39 16.10 10.81 8.04
C LEU A 39 17.45 11.09 8.73
N PRO A 40 18.61 10.78 8.12
CA PRO A 40 19.90 11.04 8.74
C PRO A 40 20.09 12.53 9.01
N ASP A 41 20.49 12.86 10.24
CA ASP A 41 20.99 14.18 10.63
C ASP A 41 22.17 14.57 9.73
N VAL A 42 21.97 15.57 8.88
CA VAL A 42 23.06 16.29 8.24
C VAL A 42 23.38 17.49 9.13
N ALA A 43 24.62 17.53 9.60
CA ALA A 43 25.17 18.54 10.51
C ALA A 43 24.79 19.99 10.13
N PRO A 44 24.58 20.88 11.11
CA PRO A 44 24.41 22.30 10.83
C PRO A 44 25.76 22.89 10.39
N CYS A 45 25.94 23.11 9.10
CA CYS A 45 27.01 23.98 8.63
C CYS A 45 26.62 25.43 8.94
N ASN A 46 27.27 26.00 9.96
CA ASN A 46 27.35 27.43 10.20
C ASN A 46 27.84 28.15 8.93
N GLY A 47 26.90 28.79 8.23
CA GLY A 47 27.17 29.68 7.12
C GLY A 47 26.09 30.73 7.09
N THR A 48 26.32 31.85 7.76
CA THR A 48 25.48 33.04 7.71
C THR A 48 25.41 33.55 6.27
N VAL A 49 24.33 33.22 5.56
CA VAL A 49 23.94 33.93 4.33
C VAL A 49 22.79 34.85 4.68
N ARG A 50 23.10 36.15 4.70
CA ARG A 50 22.18 37.25 4.96
C ARG A 50 21.04 37.23 3.93
N LEU A 51 19.81 37.18 4.42
CA LEU A 51 18.65 37.65 3.66
C LEU A 51 18.82 39.17 3.45
N PRO A 52 18.70 39.70 2.22
CA PRO A 52 18.57 41.14 2.05
C PRO A 52 17.21 41.59 2.62
N PRO A 53 17.17 42.70 3.39
CA PRO A 53 15.94 43.19 3.99
C PRO A 53 15.03 43.85 2.92
N PRO A 54 13.72 43.93 3.20
CA PRO A 54 12.81 44.75 2.40
C PRO A 54 13.17 46.22 2.68
N CYS A 55 13.64 46.93 1.66
CA CYS A 55 13.80 48.38 1.77
C CYS A 55 12.55 49.06 1.22
N GLU A 56 11.68 49.43 2.16
CA GLU A 56 10.88 50.65 2.09
C GLU A 56 11.77 51.85 1.72
N ASP A 57 11.20 52.69 0.87
CA ASP A 57 11.35 54.14 0.76
C ASP A 57 12.63 54.78 1.31
N SER A 58 13.53 55.12 0.38
CA SER A 58 14.58 56.12 0.58
C SER A 58 13.98 57.52 0.75
N PRO A 59 14.31 58.27 1.82
CA PRO A 59 13.92 59.66 1.95
C PRO A 59 15.06 60.62 1.58
N SER A 60 14.64 61.88 1.42
CA SER A 60 15.41 63.12 1.61
C SER A 60 16.12 63.74 0.40
N SER A 61 15.54 64.83 -0.09
CA SER A 61 15.98 66.18 0.30
C SER A 61 14.71 67.04 0.39
N GLY A 62 14.41 67.80 1.43
CA GLY A 62 15.30 68.40 2.43
C GLY A 62 15.67 69.80 2.00
N SER A 63 14.75 70.75 2.13
CA SER A 63 15.05 72.18 2.25
C SER A 63 13.78 72.87 2.77
N SER A 64 13.60 73.01 4.09
CA SER A 64 14.28 73.92 5.03
C SER A 64 13.65 75.31 5.08
N LYS A 65 13.72 75.89 6.27
CA LYS A 65 13.76 77.32 6.61
C LYS A 65 12.46 77.91 7.14
N ASP A 66 12.48 78.81 8.11
CA ASP A 66 13.53 79.29 9.01
C ASP A 66 12.80 80.15 10.05
N ARG A 67 13.40 80.29 11.24
CA ARG A 67 13.22 81.53 11.98
C ARG A 67 14.17 82.57 11.37
N ARG A 68 13.55 83.68 10.93
CA ARG A 68 13.96 85.09 11.08
C ARG A 68 15.38 85.45 10.57
N ASP A 69 15.57 86.48 9.77
CA ASP A 69 15.09 87.81 10.11
C ASP A 69 15.05 88.77 8.91
N GLU A 70 14.18 89.77 9.11
CA GLU A 70 14.18 91.13 8.57
C GLU A 70 13.75 91.45 7.12
N SER A 71 12.84 92.42 7.11
CA SER A 71 11.99 93.00 6.06
C SER A 71 12.66 94.18 5.32
N PRO A 72 11.95 94.96 4.47
CA PRO A 72 11.26 94.60 3.22
C PRO A 72 11.62 95.56 2.06
N ARG A 73 11.40 95.16 0.78
CA ARG A 73 10.61 95.90 -0.26
C ARG A 73 10.99 95.57 -1.72
N ARG A 74 9.91 95.32 -2.49
CA ARG A 74 9.59 95.72 -3.89
C ARG A 74 9.95 94.82 -5.10
N ARG A 75 8.85 94.35 -5.72
CA ARG A 75 8.51 94.25 -7.16
C ARG A 75 9.15 93.15 -8.02
N CYS A 76 8.38 92.08 -8.29
CA CYS A 76 7.88 91.72 -9.63
C CYS A 76 6.96 90.49 -9.57
N ARG A 77 5.64 90.72 -9.61
CA ARG A 77 4.60 89.72 -9.94
C ARG A 77 4.39 89.78 -11.46
N VAL A 78 4.15 88.65 -12.13
CA VAL A 78 3.18 88.45 -13.26
C VAL A 78 3.35 87.08 -13.96
N LEU A 79 4.47 86.35 -13.87
CA LEU A 79 4.67 85.12 -14.67
C LEU A 79 4.18 83.79 -14.05
N ALA A 80 3.98 83.72 -12.73
CA ALA A 80 3.65 82.47 -12.04
C ALA A 80 2.24 81.87 -12.28
N PRO A 81 1.14 82.66 -12.41
CA PRO A 81 -0.20 82.07 -12.46
C PRO A 81 -0.55 81.46 -13.83
N ILE A 82 0.14 81.87 -14.90
CA ILE A 82 -0.09 81.37 -16.27
C ILE A 82 0.49 79.95 -16.43
N LEU A 83 1.67 79.71 -15.86
CA LEU A 83 2.33 78.41 -15.95
C LEU A 83 1.55 77.31 -15.19
N LEU A 84 0.92 77.68 -14.07
CA LEU A 84 0.11 76.76 -13.27
C LEU A 84 -1.16 76.32 -14.01
N LEU A 85 -1.80 77.24 -14.75
CA LEU A 85 -3.02 76.95 -15.51
C LEU A 85 -2.75 75.97 -16.67
N VAL A 86 -1.62 76.12 -17.36
CA VAL A 86 -1.21 75.25 -18.47
C VAL A 86 -0.91 73.83 -17.97
N VAL A 87 -0.25 73.69 -16.81
CA VAL A 87 0.04 72.38 -16.20
C VAL A 87 -1.24 71.68 -15.75
N VAL A 88 -2.20 72.42 -15.18
CA VAL A 88 -3.50 71.85 -14.77
C VAL A 88 -4.33 71.39 -15.98
N LEU A 89 -4.31 72.14 -17.09
CA LEU A 89 -4.99 71.76 -18.33
C LEU A 89 -4.33 70.54 -19.01
N LEU A 90 -3.00 70.45 -19.01
CA LEU A 90 -2.27 69.30 -19.53
C LEU A 90 -2.47 68.04 -18.69
N LEU A 91 -2.47 68.16 -17.36
CA LEU A 91 -2.77 67.04 -16.45
C LEU A 91 -4.25 66.62 -16.53
N GLY A 92 -5.18 67.57 -16.68
CA GLY A 92 -6.60 67.29 -16.90
C GLY A 92 -6.87 66.54 -18.21
N GLY A 93 -6.16 66.89 -19.30
CA GLY A 93 -6.26 66.22 -20.59
C GLY A 93 -5.68 64.80 -20.61
N LEU A 94 -4.65 64.53 -19.79
CA LEU A 94 -4.02 63.21 -19.65
C LEU A 94 -4.78 62.26 -18.71
N CYS A 95 -5.50 62.79 -17.72
CA CYS A 95 -6.28 61.97 -16.77
C CYS A 95 -7.67 61.57 -17.29
N LEU A 96 -8.25 62.32 -18.24
CA LEU A 96 -9.59 62.04 -18.77
C LEU A 96 -9.72 60.68 -19.49
N PRO A 97 -8.75 60.22 -20.33
CA PRO A 97 -8.78 58.89 -20.94
C PRO A 97 -8.61 57.75 -19.93
N PHE A 98 -7.83 57.98 -18.88
CA PHE A 98 -7.59 57.00 -17.80
C PHE A 98 -8.81 56.84 -16.88
N LEU A 99 -9.54 57.94 -16.60
CA LEU A 99 -10.81 57.88 -15.87
C LEU A 99 -11.92 57.23 -16.70
N LEU A 100 -11.94 57.43 -18.02
CA LEU A 100 -12.91 56.78 -18.93
C LEU A 100 -12.65 55.26 -19.11
N GLN A 101 -11.42 54.77 -18.88
CA GLN A 101 -11.10 53.34 -18.86
C GLN A 101 -11.46 52.64 -17.53
N SER A 102 -11.87 53.40 -16.50
CA SER A 102 -12.19 52.86 -15.18
C SER A 102 -13.69 52.62 -14.94
N ALA A 103 -14.54 52.92 -15.92
CA ALA A 103 -15.95 52.55 -15.86
C ALA A 103 -16.07 51.02 -15.99
N PRO A 104 -16.78 50.31 -15.08
CA PRO A 104 -17.03 48.89 -15.25
C PRO A 104 -17.74 48.69 -16.58
N ALA A 105 -17.15 47.89 -17.48
CA ALA A 105 -17.73 47.60 -18.78
C ALA A 105 -19.22 47.26 -18.63
N THR A 106 -20.07 47.79 -19.50
CA THR A 106 -21.50 47.44 -19.44
C THR A 106 -21.69 45.94 -19.68
N HIS A 107 -22.80 45.37 -19.18
CA HIS A 107 -23.09 43.95 -19.40
C HIS A 107 -23.06 43.57 -20.89
N GLN A 108 -23.53 44.47 -21.75
CA GLN A 108 -23.51 44.28 -23.20
C GLN A 108 -22.09 44.25 -23.77
N GLN A 109 -21.22 45.19 -23.36
CA GLN A 109 -19.82 45.18 -23.78
C GLN A 109 -19.09 43.91 -23.33
N ARG A 110 -19.39 43.38 -22.14
CA ARG A 110 -18.86 42.08 -21.70
C ARG A 110 -19.38 40.93 -22.56
N LEU A 111 -20.66 40.91 -22.90
CA LEU A 111 -21.25 39.89 -23.77
C LEU A 111 -20.62 39.88 -25.16
N ASP A 112 -20.35 41.05 -25.74
CA ASP A 112 -19.76 41.15 -27.08
C ASP A 112 -18.31 40.63 -27.08
N VAL A 113 -17.55 40.90 -26.01
CA VAL A 113 -16.22 40.31 -25.80
C VAL A 113 -16.32 38.78 -25.67
N ILE A 114 -17.26 38.26 -24.88
CA ILE A 114 -17.45 36.81 -24.70
C ILE A 114 -17.87 36.14 -26.01
N ARG A 115 -18.78 36.73 -26.79
CA ARG A 115 -19.19 36.18 -28.11
C ARG A 115 -18.00 36.05 -29.05
N ARG A 116 -17.11 37.06 -29.09
CA ARG A 116 -15.87 37.00 -29.87
C ARG A 116 -14.95 35.87 -29.39
N ILE A 117 -14.79 35.72 -28.07
CA ILE A 117 -14.00 34.62 -27.49
C ILE A 117 -14.59 33.26 -27.89
N LEU A 118 -15.91 33.10 -27.80
CA LEU A 118 -16.58 31.83 -28.11
C LEU A 118 -16.59 31.48 -29.61
N THR A 119 -16.37 32.46 -30.51
CA THR A 119 -16.11 32.19 -31.93
C THR A 119 -14.68 31.72 -32.21
N GLU A 120 -13.71 32.11 -31.38
CA GLU A 120 -12.30 31.69 -31.51
C GLU A 120 -11.99 30.40 -30.74
N VAL A 121 -12.72 30.16 -29.65
CA VAL A 121 -12.54 29.04 -28.74
C VAL A 121 -13.89 28.36 -28.51
N PRO A 122 -14.09 27.10 -28.94
CA PRO A 122 -15.38 26.44 -28.77
C PRO A 122 -15.69 26.25 -27.28
N LEU A 123 -16.87 26.70 -26.86
CA LEU A 123 -17.39 26.43 -25.51
C LEU A 123 -17.64 24.93 -25.38
N ILE A 124 -16.94 24.27 -24.46
CA ILE A 124 -17.17 22.85 -24.17
C ILE A 124 -18.03 22.71 -22.92
N ASP A 125 -19.22 22.13 -23.09
CA ASP A 125 -20.11 21.79 -21.97
C ASP A 125 -19.73 20.41 -21.41
N GLY A 126 -19.37 20.41 -20.13
CA GLY A 126 -18.87 19.26 -19.37
C GLY A 126 -19.85 18.10 -19.27
N HIS A 127 -21.16 18.36 -19.40
CA HIS A 127 -22.19 17.39 -19.05
C HIS A 127 -23.57 17.82 -19.57
N ASN A 128 -24.23 16.97 -20.36
CA ASN A 128 -25.58 17.21 -20.85
C ASN A 128 -26.45 15.95 -20.80
N ASP A 129 -27.57 16.01 -20.08
CA ASP A 129 -28.47 14.88 -19.84
C ASP A 129 -29.60 14.72 -20.88
N LEU A 130 -29.52 15.42 -22.02
CA LEU A 130 -30.47 15.26 -23.12
C LEU A 130 -30.72 13.78 -23.50
N PRO A 131 -29.70 12.89 -23.60
CA PRO A 131 -29.92 11.48 -23.87
C PRO A 131 -30.79 10.76 -22.82
N TRP A 132 -30.69 11.14 -21.55
CA TRP A 132 -31.54 10.60 -20.50
C TRP A 132 -32.99 11.05 -20.67
N ASN A 133 -33.21 12.32 -21.02
CA ASN A 133 -34.56 12.81 -21.28
C ASN A 133 -35.17 12.16 -22.53
N VAL A 134 -34.39 11.90 -23.58
CA VAL A 134 -34.84 11.14 -24.76
C VAL A 134 -35.28 9.74 -24.36
N ARG A 135 -34.50 9.05 -23.52
CA ARG A 135 -34.91 7.76 -22.95
C ARG A 135 -36.19 7.86 -22.12
N LYS A 136 -36.31 8.89 -21.29
CA LYS A 136 -37.41 9.08 -20.35
C LYS A 136 -38.73 9.40 -21.05
N PHE A 137 -38.72 10.32 -22.01
CA PHE A 137 -39.93 10.87 -22.61
C PHE A 137 -40.39 10.15 -23.87
N VAL A 138 -39.45 9.63 -24.67
CA VAL A 138 -39.78 8.97 -25.95
C VAL A 138 -39.18 7.57 -26.05
N HIS A 139 -38.73 6.99 -24.93
CA HIS A 139 -38.22 5.61 -24.87
C HIS A 139 -37.16 5.27 -25.95
N ASN A 140 -36.26 6.21 -26.22
CA ASN A 140 -35.21 6.14 -27.26
C ASN A 140 -35.71 6.14 -28.72
N GLN A 141 -36.98 6.46 -28.99
CA GLN A 141 -37.51 6.60 -30.34
C GLN A 141 -37.08 7.95 -30.93
N LEU A 142 -35.88 8.00 -31.51
CA LEU A 142 -35.29 9.24 -32.04
C LEU A 142 -36.14 9.91 -33.14
N GLY A 143 -36.97 9.15 -33.86
CA GLY A 143 -37.91 9.70 -34.85
C GLY A 143 -38.97 10.62 -34.26
N GLU A 144 -39.21 10.54 -32.95
CA GLU A 144 -40.16 11.39 -32.22
C GLU A 144 -39.49 12.63 -31.58
N VAL A 145 -38.18 12.84 -31.78
CA VAL A 145 -37.43 13.97 -31.21
C VAL A 145 -37.04 14.98 -32.27
N ASN A 146 -37.66 16.17 -32.24
CA ASN A 146 -37.27 17.27 -33.12
C ASN A 146 -36.38 18.29 -32.38
N LEU A 147 -35.07 18.01 -32.32
CA LEU A 147 -34.09 18.91 -31.70
C LEU A 147 -33.91 20.25 -32.45
N SER A 148 -34.41 20.37 -33.69
CA SER A 148 -34.36 21.63 -34.43
C SER A 148 -35.41 22.65 -33.96
N SER A 149 -36.39 22.21 -33.16
CA SER A 149 -37.41 23.06 -32.55
C SER A 149 -37.04 23.45 -31.11
N ASP A 150 -37.63 24.54 -30.59
CA ASP A 150 -37.49 24.92 -29.17
C ASP A 150 -38.27 23.93 -28.30
N LEU A 151 -37.56 22.95 -27.74
CA LEU A 151 -38.16 21.88 -26.94
C LEU A 151 -38.79 22.40 -25.64
N GLY A 152 -38.46 23.62 -25.20
CA GLY A 152 -39.14 24.25 -24.07
C GLY A 152 -40.61 24.60 -24.35
N ARG A 153 -41.08 24.46 -25.60
CA ARG A 153 -42.44 24.81 -26.03
C ARG A 153 -43.23 23.67 -26.66
N VAL A 154 -42.64 22.47 -26.74
CA VAL A 154 -43.25 21.30 -27.40
C VAL A 154 -43.46 20.19 -26.38
N ASP A 155 -44.66 19.63 -26.30
CA ASP A 155 -44.96 18.47 -25.44
C ASP A 155 -44.23 17.19 -25.94
N PRO A 156 -43.81 16.27 -25.05
CA PRO A 156 -43.89 16.33 -23.57
C PRO A 156 -42.78 17.17 -22.91
N TRP A 157 -41.86 17.72 -23.70
CA TRP A 157 -40.64 18.39 -23.24
C TRP A 157 -40.92 19.71 -22.52
N ALA A 158 -41.92 20.47 -22.97
CA ALA A 158 -42.37 21.73 -22.37
C ALA A 158 -42.86 21.59 -20.93
N ARG A 159 -43.35 20.41 -20.54
CA ARG A 159 -43.84 20.12 -19.19
C ARG A 159 -42.74 19.69 -18.23
N SER A 160 -41.50 19.60 -18.71
CA SER A 160 -40.35 19.13 -17.95
C SER A 160 -39.40 20.27 -17.66
N ASP A 161 -39.24 20.56 -16.36
CA ASP A 161 -38.23 21.49 -15.83
C ASP A 161 -36.78 21.06 -16.12
N TRP A 162 -36.58 19.92 -16.80
CA TRP A 162 -35.27 19.35 -17.13
C TRP A 162 -34.95 19.46 -18.64
N SER A 163 -35.81 20.09 -19.44
CA SER A 163 -35.71 20.17 -20.91
C SER A 163 -35.02 21.46 -21.39
N HIS A 164 -33.71 21.56 -21.16
CA HIS A 164 -32.94 22.79 -21.42
C HIS A 164 -32.11 22.80 -22.71
N THR A 165 -32.11 21.70 -23.46
CA THR A 165 -31.17 21.50 -24.57
C THR A 165 -31.92 21.21 -25.87
N ASP A 166 -31.69 22.06 -26.86
CA ASP A 166 -32.09 21.90 -28.25
C ASP A 166 -31.09 22.65 -29.15
N ILE A 167 -31.16 22.41 -30.46
CA ILE A 167 -30.23 23.03 -31.42
C ILE A 167 -30.31 24.57 -31.40
N PRO A 168 -31.50 25.21 -31.37
CA PRO A 168 -31.59 26.67 -31.26
C PRO A 168 -30.84 27.23 -30.04
N ARG A 169 -31.02 26.66 -28.84
CA ARG A 169 -30.36 27.13 -27.61
C ARG A 169 -28.87 26.80 -27.59
N LEU A 170 -28.45 25.63 -28.10
CA LEU A 170 -27.04 25.28 -28.24
C LEU A 170 -26.30 26.26 -29.17
N ARG A 171 -26.93 26.63 -30.30
CA ARG A 171 -26.39 27.63 -31.23
C ARG A 171 -26.35 29.02 -30.61
N ALA A 172 -27.41 29.43 -29.92
CA ALA A 172 -27.45 30.72 -29.24
C ALA A 172 -26.38 30.84 -28.14
N GLY A 173 -26.06 29.72 -27.47
CA GLY A 173 -25.01 29.62 -26.46
C GLY A 173 -23.59 29.43 -27.02
N LEU A 174 -23.42 29.30 -28.34
CA LEU A 174 -22.14 29.00 -29.01
C LEU A 174 -21.44 27.75 -28.43
N VAL A 175 -22.22 26.73 -28.02
CA VAL A 175 -21.70 25.45 -27.51
C VAL A 175 -21.04 24.70 -28.67
N GLY A 176 -19.71 24.57 -28.63
CA GLY A 176 -18.91 23.98 -29.69
C GLY A 176 -18.62 22.49 -29.52
N ALA A 177 -18.70 21.97 -28.30
CA ALA A 177 -18.59 20.53 -28.02
C ALA A 177 -19.27 20.15 -26.69
N GLN A 178 -19.62 18.88 -26.54
CA GLN A 178 -20.12 18.31 -25.29
C GLN A 178 -19.44 16.97 -25.03
N PHE A 179 -19.15 16.64 -23.77
CA PHE A 179 -18.62 15.31 -23.45
C PHE A 179 -19.72 14.26 -23.56
N THR A 180 -19.43 13.22 -24.34
CA THR A 180 -20.25 12.02 -24.38
C THR A 180 -19.42 10.85 -23.86
N TYR A 181 -19.99 10.06 -22.96
CA TYR A 181 -19.42 8.78 -22.55
C TYR A 181 -19.41 7.83 -23.75
N THR A 182 -18.64 6.72 -23.74
CA THR A 182 -18.62 5.78 -24.88
C THR A 182 -20.02 5.29 -25.25
N ARG A 183 -20.88 5.05 -24.25
CA ARG A 183 -22.31 4.74 -24.44
C ARG A 183 -23.13 5.82 -25.16
N GLY A 184 -22.63 7.06 -25.18
CA GLY A 184 -23.17 8.19 -25.90
C GLY A 184 -22.60 8.34 -27.32
N ILE A 185 -21.53 7.62 -27.67
CA ILE A 185 -21.01 7.52 -29.05
C ILE A 185 -21.72 6.37 -29.77
N PHE A 186 -21.85 5.20 -29.13
CA PHE A 186 -22.57 4.04 -29.66
C PHE A 186 -23.10 3.15 -28.51
N PRO A 187 -24.17 2.37 -28.74
CA PRO A 187 -24.64 1.39 -27.75
C PRO A 187 -23.56 0.36 -27.44
N CYS A 188 -23.12 0.28 -26.19
CA CYS A 188 -22.11 -0.68 -25.76
C CYS A 188 -22.29 -1.11 -24.30
N GLN A 189 -21.70 -2.25 -23.94
CA GLN A 189 -21.50 -2.64 -22.54
C GLN A 189 -20.39 -1.77 -21.95
N ASP A 190 -20.76 -0.56 -21.52
CA ASP A 190 -19.82 0.48 -21.10
C ASP A 190 -19.30 0.24 -19.68
N SER A 191 -18.46 -0.79 -19.56
CA SER A 191 -17.86 -1.28 -18.32
C SER A 191 -16.42 -1.74 -18.57
N PRO A 192 -15.45 -1.40 -17.70
CA PRO A 192 -14.05 -1.87 -17.79
C PRO A 192 -13.90 -3.40 -17.80
N SER A 193 -14.85 -4.13 -17.21
CA SER A 193 -14.89 -5.60 -17.21
C SER A 193 -15.06 -6.20 -18.62
N VAL A 194 -15.64 -5.45 -19.56
CA VAL A 194 -15.86 -5.91 -20.93
C VAL A 194 -14.80 -5.32 -21.84
N ARG A 195 -14.05 -6.20 -22.50
CA ARG A 195 -13.07 -5.82 -23.52
C ARG A 195 -13.44 -6.43 -24.86
N PHE A 196 -13.36 -5.63 -25.92
CA PHE A 196 -13.75 -6.03 -27.27
C PHE A 196 -12.68 -5.64 -28.29
N THR A 197 -12.61 -6.41 -29.38
CA THR A 197 -11.93 -5.99 -30.62
C THR A 197 -12.89 -5.15 -31.44
N TYR A 198 -12.39 -4.33 -32.36
CA TYR A 198 -13.28 -3.54 -33.22
C TYR A 198 -12.76 -3.38 -34.64
N SER A 199 -13.69 -3.22 -35.56
CA SER A 199 -13.46 -2.66 -36.89
C SER A 199 -14.31 -1.40 -37.00
N ALA A 200 -13.73 -0.31 -37.46
CA ALA A 200 -14.43 0.95 -37.61
C ALA A 200 -14.17 1.55 -38.98
N GLU A 201 -15.19 2.21 -39.51
CA GLU A 201 -15.11 2.96 -40.74
C GLU A 201 -15.58 4.38 -40.43
N ILE A 202 -14.70 5.37 -40.62
CA ILE A 202 -15.01 6.77 -40.36
C ILE A 202 -14.93 7.54 -41.67
N SER A 203 -16.06 8.10 -42.09
CA SER A 203 -16.14 8.99 -43.23
C SER A 203 -16.04 10.45 -42.76
N VAL A 204 -15.04 11.19 -43.24
CA VAL A 204 -14.81 12.60 -42.95
C VAL A 204 -14.76 13.42 -44.23
N PRO A 205 -15.18 14.70 -44.23
CA PRO A 205 -15.00 15.58 -45.38
C PRO A 205 -13.52 15.75 -45.79
N ASN A 206 -13.25 15.97 -47.08
CA ASN A 206 -11.89 16.00 -47.62
C ASN A 206 -10.94 17.08 -47.04
N ASN A 207 -11.47 18.06 -46.32
CA ASN A 207 -10.67 19.08 -45.64
C ASN A 207 -10.13 18.62 -44.26
N PHE A 208 -10.56 17.45 -43.77
CA PHE A 208 -9.99 16.79 -42.59
C PHE A 208 -9.17 15.58 -43.04
N ASP A 209 -7.86 15.74 -42.98
CA ASP A 209 -6.87 14.77 -43.47
C ASP A 209 -6.37 13.81 -42.38
N SER A 210 -6.65 14.09 -41.11
CA SER A 210 -6.21 13.28 -39.98
C SER A 210 -7.38 12.71 -39.17
N VAL A 211 -7.44 11.37 -39.12
CA VAL A 211 -8.36 10.59 -38.29
C VAL A 211 -7.56 9.57 -37.48
N ILE A 212 -7.76 9.56 -36.17
CA ILE A 212 -7.12 8.62 -35.24
C ILE A 212 -8.20 7.97 -34.38
N ILE A 213 -8.18 6.63 -34.28
CA ILE A 213 -9.01 5.87 -33.35
C ILE A 213 -8.12 5.04 -32.45
N CYS A 214 -8.26 5.20 -31.12
CA CYS A 214 -7.49 4.44 -30.11
C CYS A 214 -5.97 4.41 -30.35
N GLY A 215 -5.42 5.42 -31.01
CA GLY A 215 -3.99 5.47 -31.33
C GLY A 215 -3.54 4.53 -32.45
N ARG A 216 -4.47 3.94 -33.21
CA ARG A 216 -4.15 3.14 -34.39
C ARG A 216 -4.22 3.97 -35.65
N LYS A 217 -3.31 3.65 -36.58
CA LYS A 217 -3.34 4.21 -37.93
C LYS A 217 -4.46 3.56 -38.73
N CYS A 218 -5.05 4.39 -39.59
CA CYS A 218 -5.93 3.93 -40.64
C CYS A 218 -5.20 2.90 -41.51
N LYS A 219 -5.79 1.71 -41.71
CA LYS A 219 -5.24 0.66 -42.58
C LYS A 219 -5.45 1.00 -44.05
N GLU A 220 -6.58 1.61 -44.38
CA GLU A 220 -6.97 1.89 -45.75
C GLU A 220 -7.80 3.18 -45.81
N ILE A 221 -7.46 4.09 -46.73
CA ILE A 221 -8.23 5.31 -47.01
C ILE A 221 -8.87 5.16 -48.39
N LYS A 222 -10.21 5.24 -48.44
CA LYS A 222 -10.98 5.25 -49.69
C LYS A 222 -11.51 6.65 -49.95
N ILE A 223 -11.39 7.12 -51.19
CA ILE A 223 -12.01 8.38 -51.62
C ILE A 223 -13.41 8.05 -52.13
N VAL A 224 -14.44 8.64 -51.52
CA VAL A 224 -15.83 8.45 -51.94
C VAL A 224 -16.46 9.84 -52.09
N GLY A 225 -16.40 10.38 -53.32
CA GLY A 225 -16.88 11.74 -53.60
C GLY A 225 -16.05 12.83 -52.90
N ASP A 226 -16.70 13.65 -52.10
CA ASP A 226 -16.13 14.75 -51.32
C ASP A 226 -15.66 14.35 -49.91
N ARG A 227 -15.59 13.03 -49.64
CA ARG A 227 -15.22 12.47 -48.34
C ARG A 227 -14.09 11.44 -48.43
N TYR A 228 -13.22 11.45 -47.42
CA TYR A 228 -12.29 10.37 -47.11
C TYR A 228 -12.94 9.37 -46.16
N LYS A 229 -12.82 8.08 -46.48
CA LYS A 229 -13.33 6.96 -45.69
C LYS A 229 -12.14 6.20 -45.12
N HIS A 230 -11.92 6.36 -43.82
CA HIS A 230 -10.81 5.78 -43.07
C HIS A 230 -11.24 4.46 -42.42
N ILE A 231 -10.53 3.37 -42.72
CA ILE A 231 -10.83 2.03 -42.21
C ILE A 231 -9.81 1.64 -41.13
N PHE A 232 -10.32 1.23 -39.97
CA PHE A 232 -9.54 0.81 -38.80
C PHE A 232 -9.93 -0.61 -38.40
N CYS A 233 -8.95 -1.36 -37.91
CA CYS A 233 -9.15 -2.70 -37.37
C CYS A 233 -8.17 -2.95 -36.23
N GLU A 234 -8.69 -3.18 -35.04
CA GLU A 234 -7.96 -3.48 -33.81
C GLU A 234 -8.23 -4.93 -33.39
N THR A 235 -7.17 -5.71 -33.32
CA THR A 235 -7.19 -7.11 -32.89
C THR A 235 -6.92 -7.27 -31.39
N GLY A 236 -6.37 -6.24 -30.74
CA GLY A 236 -6.25 -6.15 -29.29
C GLY A 236 -7.60 -5.92 -28.62
N ARG A 237 -7.84 -6.58 -27.47
CA ARG A 237 -9.08 -6.40 -26.71
C ARG A 237 -9.02 -5.12 -25.87
N VAL A 238 -9.90 -4.17 -26.17
CA VAL A 238 -9.94 -2.84 -25.53
C VAL A 238 -11.20 -2.65 -24.69
N PRO A 239 -11.12 -1.98 -23.52
CA PRO A 239 -12.30 -1.59 -22.77
C PRO A 239 -13.00 -0.39 -23.45
N SER A 240 -14.30 -0.23 -23.21
CA SER A 240 -15.11 0.82 -23.85
C SER A 240 -14.57 2.24 -23.64
N TYR A 241 -14.08 2.56 -22.44
CA TYR A 241 -13.56 3.88 -22.10
C TYR A 241 -12.30 4.27 -22.90
N ALA A 242 -11.61 3.29 -23.50
CA ALA A 242 -10.43 3.54 -24.33
C ALA A 242 -10.78 4.00 -25.75
N MET A 243 -12.07 3.96 -26.13
CA MET A 243 -12.53 4.39 -27.44
C MET A 243 -12.50 5.91 -27.56
N VAL A 244 -11.40 6.42 -28.12
CA VAL A 244 -11.22 7.84 -28.41
C VAL A 244 -11.07 8.01 -29.93
N ILE A 245 -11.99 8.78 -30.52
CA ILE A 245 -11.98 9.14 -31.93
C ILE A 245 -11.59 10.61 -32.03
N MET A 246 -10.55 10.90 -32.79
CA MET A 246 -10.15 12.27 -33.09
C MET A 246 -10.17 12.49 -34.59
N VAL A 247 -10.82 13.58 -34.99
CA VAL A 247 -10.87 14.07 -36.37
C VAL A 247 -10.47 15.53 -36.33
N GLY A 248 -9.50 15.91 -37.16
CA GLY A 248 -9.03 17.29 -37.22
C GLY A 248 -7.95 17.50 -38.27
N SER A 249 -7.32 18.67 -38.22
CA SER A 249 -6.12 19.01 -39.00
C SER A 249 -4.88 18.90 -38.11
N LEU A 250 -4.50 17.66 -37.78
CA LEU A 250 -3.33 17.36 -36.97
C LEU A 250 -2.15 17.02 -37.88
N GLU A 251 -1.02 17.67 -37.63
CA GLU A 251 0.24 17.26 -38.23
C GLU A 251 0.82 16.06 -37.47
N LYS A 252 1.40 15.12 -38.21
CA LYS A 252 2.11 13.96 -37.66
C LYS A 252 3.60 14.11 -37.92
N LYS A 253 4.42 13.89 -36.90
CA LYS A 253 5.88 13.90 -37.04
C LYS A 253 6.51 12.82 -36.16
N LYS A 254 7.38 12.02 -36.75
CA LYS A 254 8.11 10.94 -36.06
C LYS A 254 9.32 11.53 -35.36
N ILE A 255 9.57 11.12 -34.12
CA ILE A 255 10.79 11.52 -33.39
C ILE A 255 11.98 10.79 -34.02
N LEU A 256 13.08 11.51 -34.30
CA LEU A 256 14.26 10.92 -34.93
C LEU A 256 14.79 9.73 -34.11
N GLN A 257 15.11 8.63 -34.80
CA GLN A 257 15.67 7.40 -34.20
C GLN A 257 14.76 6.72 -33.17
N SER A 258 13.49 7.13 -33.07
CA SER A 258 12.48 6.54 -32.19
C SER A 258 11.34 5.93 -32.99
N ASN A 259 10.63 4.94 -32.44
CA ASN A 259 9.36 4.47 -32.99
C ASN A 259 8.14 5.26 -32.48
N VAL A 260 8.38 6.45 -31.93
CA VAL A 260 7.32 7.33 -31.43
C VAL A 260 6.86 8.32 -32.50
N THR A 261 5.55 8.40 -32.71
CA THR A 261 4.91 9.39 -33.59
C THR A 261 4.12 10.40 -32.76
N VAL A 262 4.40 11.69 -32.97
CA VAL A 262 3.70 12.80 -32.30
C VAL A 262 2.66 13.39 -33.24
N TRP A 263 1.45 13.59 -32.73
CA TRP A 263 0.31 14.20 -33.39
C TRP A 263 -0.07 15.49 -32.67
N ALA A 264 -0.11 16.61 -33.36
CA ALA A 264 -0.47 17.90 -32.77
C ALA A 264 -0.98 18.87 -33.85
N GLU A 265 -1.68 19.93 -33.45
CA GLU A 265 -1.87 21.07 -34.34
C GLU A 265 -0.51 21.63 -34.78
N LYS A 266 -0.42 22.11 -36.03
CA LYS A 266 0.81 22.67 -36.62
C LYS A 266 1.59 23.62 -35.70
N LYS A 267 0.88 24.47 -34.94
CA LYS A 267 1.48 25.44 -34.02
C LYS A 267 2.23 24.81 -32.83
N TYR A 268 1.96 23.54 -32.50
CA TYR A 268 2.55 22.83 -31.37
C TYR A 268 3.55 21.75 -31.77
N ILE A 269 3.62 21.34 -33.04
CA ILE A 269 4.37 20.13 -33.45
C ILE A 269 5.87 20.18 -33.07
N GLU A 270 6.57 21.28 -33.36
CA GLU A 270 8.00 21.40 -33.06
C GLU A 270 8.28 21.42 -31.56
N LYS A 271 7.51 22.22 -30.80
CA LYS A 271 7.62 22.26 -29.33
C LYS A 271 7.32 20.91 -28.70
N SER A 272 6.39 20.16 -29.27
CA SER A 272 6.03 18.82 -28.80
C SER A 272 7.20 17.86 -28.95
N ILE A 273 7.92 17.88 -30.07
CA ILE A 273 9.09 17.02 -30.27
C ILE A 273 10.19 17.33 -29.26
N THR A 274 10.48 18.62 -29.03
CA THR A 274 11.48 19.02 -28.03
C THR A 274 11.07 18.58 -26.62
N ALA A 275 9.79 18.72 -26.26
CA ALA A 275 9.27 18.30 -24.96
C ALA A 275 9.36 16.78 -24.74
N MET A 276 9.28 15.97 -25.81
CA MET A 276 9.31 14.50 -25.74
C MET A 276 10.73 13.90 -25.82
N ALA A 277 11.80 14.69 -25.66
CA ALA A 277 13.19 14.22 -25.81
C ALA A 277 13.57 12.99 -24.95
N ASN A 278 12.91 12.77 -23.80
CA ASN A 278 13.20 11.63 -22.92
C ASN A 278 12.29 10.41 -23.16
N ILE A 279 11.41 10.43 -24.15
CA ILE A 279 10.39 9.39 -24.34
C ILE A 279 10.98 7.99 -24.50
N ASP A 280 12.07 7.83 -25.25
CA ASP A 280 12.69 6.52 -25.47
C ASP A 280 13.26 5.94 -24.18
N LYS A 281 13.86 6.79 -23.33
CA LYS A 281 14.35 6.39 -22.01
C LYS A 281 13.19 5.97 -21.11
N ILE A 282 12.06 6.69 -21.16
CA ILE A 282 10.85 6.35 -20.42
C ILE A 282 10.31 5.00 -20.88
N LEU A 283 10.13 4.80 -22.18
CA LEU A 283 9.63 3.54 -22.76
C LEU A 283 10.56 2.36 -22.44
N LEU A 284 11.87 2.54 -22.57
CA LEU A 284 12.86 1.51 -22.23
C LEU A 284 12.77 1.10 -20.76
N ASN A 285 12.78 2.07 -19.84
CA ASN A 285 12.69 1.79 -18.41
C ASN A 285 11.35 1.17 -18.02
N THR A 286 10.25 1.55 -18.69
CA THR A 286 8.93 0.93 -18.48
C THR A 286 8.94 -0.52 -18.95
N LYS A 287 9.51 -0.82 -20.12
CA LYS A 287 9.67 -2.19 -20.63
C LYS A 287 10.52 -3.06 -19.70
N ILE A 288 11.57 -2.51 -19.08
CA ILE A 288 12.39 -3.21 -18.09
C ILE A 288 11.54 -3.60 -16.86
N LEU A 289 10.74 -2.66 -16.35
CA LEU A 289 9.91 -2.87 -15.14
C LEU A 289 8.68 -3.75 -15.37
N CYS A 290 8.04 -3.63 -16.54
CA CYS A 290 6.70 -4.16 -16.76
C CYS A 290 6.64 -5.22 -17.87
N GLY A 291 7.74 -5.44 -18.60
CA GLY A 291 7.78 -6.32 -19.78
C GLY A 291 7.27 -5.66 -21.07
N PRO A 292 7.18 -6.40 -22.19
CA PRO A 292 6.82 -5.85 -23.50
C PRO A 292 5.36 -5.38 -23.57
N LEU A 293 5.08 -4.40 -24.45
CA LEU A 293 3.76 -3.79 -24.61
C LEU A 293 2.88 -4.47 -25.68
N GLN A 294 3.44 -5.02 -26.77
CA GLN A 294 2.75 -5.78 -27.82
C GLN A 294 3.48 -7.11 -28.12
N VAL A 295 2.81 -8.06 -28.80
CA VAL A 295 3.36 -9.39 -29.14
C VAL A 295 4.05 -9.37 -30.52
N ASP A 296 3.56 -8.53 -31.44
CA ASP A 296 4.08 -8.41 -32.80
C ASP A 296 5.00 -7.18 -32.91
N ASN A 297 6.12 -7.34 -33.63
CA ASN A 297 7.26 -6.40 -33.75
C ASN A 297 6.96 -5.02 -34.39
N GLU A 298 5.71 -4.58 -34.48
CA GLU A 298 5.36 -3.23 -34.95
C GLU A 298 5.12 -2.27 -33.77
N ASP A 299 6.23 -1.89 -33.13
CA ASP A 299 6.27 -1.11 -31.89
C ASP A 299 6.06 0.41 -32.13
N GLU A 300 5.02 0.82 -32.87
CA GLU A 300 4.69 2.25 -32.99
C GLU A 300 3.92 2.74 -31.76
N TYR A 301 4.48 3.75 -31.09
CA TYR A 301 3.87 4.39 -29.94
C TYR A 301 3.48 5.83 -30.28
N ASN A 302 2.25 6.23 -30.01
CA ASN A 302 1.74 7.55 -30.41
C ASN A 302 1.64 8.49 -29.22
N ILE A 303 1.88 9.77 -29.46
CA ILE A 303 1.62 10.85 -28.49
C ILE A 303 0.75 11.87 -29.20
N CYS A 304 -0.43 12.15 -28.66
CA CYS A 304 -1.27 13.23 -29.15
C CYS A 304 -1.25 14.39 -28.17
N VAL A 305 -0.78 15.55 -28.64
CA VAL A 305 -0.96 16.81 -27.94
C VAL A 305 -2.33 17.35 -28.33
N LEU A 306 -3.21 17.40 -27.34
CA LEU A 306 -4.58 17.84 -27.51
C LEU A 306 -4.64 19.34 -27.84
N PRO A 307 -5.68 19.81 -28.52
CA PRO A 307 -6.03 21.23 -28.58
C PRO A 307 -6.26 21.81 -27.18
N SER A 308 -5.98 23.12 -26.99
CA SER A 308 -6.00 23.78 -25.68
C SER A 308 -7.37 23.85 -25.00
N ASN A 309 -8.44 23.65 -25.76
CA ASN A 309 -9.82 23.63 -25.28
C ASN A 309 -10.25 22.25 -24.76
N ILE A 310 -9.52 21.18 -25.06
CA ILE A 310 -9.88 19.83 -24.59
C ILE A 310 -9.28 19.60 -23.20
N PRO A 311 -10.09 19.27 -22.18
CA PRO A 311 -9.60 18.93 -20.86
C PRO A 311 -8.79 17.63 -20.91
N GLU A 312 -7.96 17.46 -19.90
CA GLU A 312 -7.04 16.34 -19.85
C GLU A 312 -7.79 14.99 -19.80
N ILE A 313 -7.43 14.08 -20.70
CA ILE A 313 -7.90 12.70 -20.64
C ILE A 313 -7.18 12.01 -19.48
N GLU A 314 -7.91 11.63 -18.45
CA GLU A 314 -7.31 11.10 -17.21
C GLU A 314 -6.83 9.64 -17.34
N ILE A 315 -7.49 8.83 -18.17
CA ILE A 315 -7.22 7.39 -18.32
C ILE A 315 -6.65 7.14 -19.71
N GLN A 316 -5.40 6.68 -19.76
CA GLN A 316 -4.67 6.43 -21.01
C GLN A 316 -4.86 5.00 -21.53
N TYR A 317 -4.48 4.78 -22.79
CA TYR A 317 -4.61 3.51 -23.51
C TYR A 317 -3.27 3.03 -24.10
N LEU A 318 -3.24 1.78 -24.53
CA LEU A 318 -2.07 0.96 -24.87
C LEU A 318 -0.99 1.69 -25.68
N SER A 319 -1.32 2.20 -26.87
CA SER A 319 -0.33 2.67 -27.85
C SER A 319 -0.48 4.16 -28.18
N ILE A 320 -1.24 4.90 -27.38
CA ILE A 320 -1.33 6.35 -27.48
C ILE A 320 -1.52 6.99 -26.10
N ILE A 321 -0.77 8.06 -25.87
CA ILE A 321 -1.03 8.95 -24.74
C ILE A 321 -1.52 10.31 -25.23
N TYR A 322 -2.41 10.90 -24.45
CA TYR A 322 -2.97 12.23 -24.67
C TYR A 322 -2.38 13.20 -23.66
N VAL A 323 -1.92 14.34 -24.16
CA VAL A 323 -1.17 15.32 -23.38
C VAL A 323 -1.77 16.70 -23.61
N SER A 324 -1.97 17.47 -22.54
CA SER A 324 -2.39 18.86 -22.63
C SER A 324 -1.29 19.73 -23.24
N PRO A 325 -1.60 20.70 -24.12
CA PRO A 325 -0.61 21.60 -24.69
C PRO A 325 -0.01 22.55 -23.63
N MET A 326 -0.63 22.66 -22.45
CA MET A 326 -0.06 23.40 -21.31
C MET A 326 1.22 22.74 -20.80
N LEU A 327 1.34 21.41 -20.90
CA LEU A 327 2.55 20.70 -20.49
C LEU A 327 3.78 21.16 -21.28
N LEU A 328 3.61 21.63 -22.52
CA LEU A 328 4.72 22.08 -23.37
C LEU A 328 5.43 23.34 -22.86
N LYS A 329 4.88 24.03 -21.86
CA LYS A 329 5.46 25.23 -21.24
C LYS A 329 6.09 24.96 -19.87
N GLU A 330 6.01 23.72 -19.38
CA GLU A 330 6.47 23.35 -18.04
C GLU A 330 7.99 23.09 -17.98
N ASP A 331 8.51 22.95 -16.75
CA ASP A 331 9.91 22.53 -16.53
C ASP A 331 10.15 21.12 -17.12
N PRO A 332 11.31 20.87 -17.78
CA PRO A 332 11.60 19.58 -18.40
C PRO A 332 11.46 18.36 -17.48
N PHE A 333 11.72 18.51 -16.17
CA PHE A 333 11.51 17.44 -15.20
C PHE A 333 10.02 17.15 -14.98
N ILE A 334 9.17 18.19 -14.92
CA ILE A 334 7.71 18.05 -14.79
C ILE A 334 7.12 17.41 -16.05
N ILE A 335 7.56 17.84 -17.23
CA ILE A 335 7.23 17.22 -18.51
C ILE A 335 7.56 15.73 -18.46
N CYS A 336 8.82 15.39 -18.13
CA CYS A 336 9.28 14.01 -18.05
C CYS A 336 8.46 13.18 -17.05
N SER A 337 8.17 13.72 -15.87
CA SER A 337 7.39 13.03 -14.83
C SER A 337 5.94 12.74 -15.23
N THR A 338 5.30 13.69 -15.91
CA THR A 338 3.91 13.57 -16.39
C THR A 338 3.83 12.55 -17.52
N ILE A 339 4.76 12.62 -18.47
CA ILE A 339 4.86 11.66 -19.56
C ILE A 339 5.15 10.25 -19.03
N ALA A 340 6.06 10.10 -18.06
CA ALA A 340 6.34 8.81 -17.45
C ALA A 340 5.10 8.19 -16.78
N GLN A 341 4.26 9.00 -16.13
CA GLN A 341 3.00 8.53 -15.54
C GLN A 341 1.99 8.10 -16.61
N LYS A 342 1.82 8.89 -17.68
CA LYS A 342 0.93 8.57 -18.80
C LYS A 342 1.38 7.30 -19.54
N VAL A 343 2.69 7.12 -19.75
CA VAL A 343 3.25 5.91 -20.36
C VAL A 343 3.05 4.68 -19.46
N ALA A 344 3.22 4.80 -18.14
CA ALA A 344 3.00 3.68 -17.22
C ALA A 344 1.55 3.18 -17.23
N GLN A 345 0.57 4.07 -17.45
CA GLN A 345 -0.85 3.70 -17.57
C GLN A 345 -1.14 2.80 -18.79
N SER A 346 -0.30 2.83 -19.82
CA SER A 346 -0.42 1.92 -20.96
C SER A 346 -0.24 0.45 -20.55
N TRP A 347 0.56 0.17 -19.52
CA TRP A 347 0.66 -1.15 -18.89
C TRP A 347 -0.43 -1.34 -17.83
N THR A 348 -0.51 -0.44 -16.86
CA THR A 348 -1.43 -0.53 -15.71
C THR A 348 -2.67 0.33 -15.94
N GLY A 349 -3.46 -0.09 -16.92
CA GLY A 349 -4.69 0.53 -17.38
C GLY A 349 -5.05 0.12 -18.80
N GLY A 350 -4.03 -0.07 -19.64
CA GLY A 350 -4.15 -0.66 -20.99
C GLY A 350 -4.01 -2.18 -21.01
N LEU A 351 -2.88 -2.73 -20.56
CA LEU A 351 -2.68 -4.19 -20.51
C LEU A 351 -3.46 -4.84 -19.38
N VAL A 352 -3.29 -4.35 -18.15
CA VAL A 352 -4.06 -4.78 -16.98
C VAL A 352 -5.06 -3.69 -16.65
N THR A 353 -6.36 -3.99 -16.66
CA THR A 353 -7.42 -3.00 -16.37
C THR A 353 -8.15 -3.37 -15.09
N CYS A 354 -8.62 -2.40 -14.34
CA CYS A 354 -9.56 -2.65 -13.24
C CYS A 354 -10.88 -3.25 -13.76
N GLU A 355 -11.46 -4.21 -13.03
CA GLU A 355 -12.75 -4.83 -13.39
C GLU A 355 -13.89 -3.80 -13.45
N ASN A 356 -13.87 -2.85 -12.51
CA ASN A 356 -14.78 -1.73 -12.46
C ASN A 356 -14.09 -0.55 -11.77
N PHE A 357 -14.69 0.64 -11.84
CA PHE A 357 -14.03 1.85 -11.36
C PHE A 357 -13.86 1.96 -9.83
N GLN A 358 -14.48 1.08 -9.03
CA GLN A 358 -14.17 1.02 -7.58
C GLN A 358 -12.73 0.55 -7.35
N HIS A 359 -12.19 -0.25 -8.28
CA HIS A 359 -10.81 -0.74 -8.26
C HIS A 359 -9.86 0.13 -9.10
N LEU A 360 -10.24 1.36 -9.46
CA LEU A 360 -9.43 2.26 -10.31
C LEU A 360 -8.04 2.58 -9.71
N TRP A 361 -7.87 2.41 -8.39
CA TRP A 361 -6.57 2.51 -7.73
C TRP A 361 -5.55 1.53 -8.34
N LEU A 362 -5.96 0.33 -8.78
CA LEU A 362 -5.05 -0.64 -9.44
C LEU A 362 -4.41 -0.06 -10.71
N ASN A 363 -5.12 0.81 -11.43
CA ASN A 363 -4.57 1.48 -12.60
C ASN A 363 -3.70 2.67 -12.16
N LYS A 364 -4.30 3.61 -11.41
CA LYS A 364 -3.67 4.91 -11.10
C LYS A 364 -2.50 4.78 -10.12
N SER A 365 -2.63 4.02 -9.04
CA SER A 365 -1.59 3.85 -8.03
C SER A 365 -0.37 3.13 -8.58
N PHE A 366 -0.57 2.04 -9.34
CA PHE A 366 0.53 1.34 -9.99
C PHE A 366 1.23 2.22 -11.02
N SER A 367 0.48 2.95 -11.85
CA SER A 367 1.09 3.85 -12.84
C SER A 367 1.96 4.93 -12.18
N THR A 368 1.51 5.45 -11.04
CA THR A 368 2.27 6.40 -10.22
C THR A 368 3.50 5.75 -9.61
N PHE A 369 3.37 4.53 -9.08
CA PHE A 369 4.49 3.77 -8.52
C PHE A 369 5.59 3.49 -9.57
N ILE A 370 5.19 3.02 -10.75
CA ILE A 370 6.08 2.76 -11.89
C ILE A 370 6.76 4.06 -12.35
N SER A 371 5.99 5.14 -12.51
CA SER A 371 6.53 6.42 -13.01
C SER A 371 7.59 6.99 -12.08
N ARG A 372 7.39 6.89 -10.76
CA ARG A 372 8.39 7.33 -9.78
C ARG A 372 9.68 6.54 -9.88
N LYS A 373 9.61 5.22 -10.11
CA LYS A 373 10.80 4.39 -10.37
C LYS A 373 11.52 4.80 -11.66
N ILE A 374 10.78 5.05 -12.74
CA ILE A 374 11.35 5.52 -14.02
C ILE A 374 12.10 6.85 -13.83
N ILE A 375 11.47 7.82 -13.16
CA ILE A 375 12.08 9.13 -12.91
C ILE A 375 13.35 9.01 -12.06
N ARG A 376 13.35 8.15 -11.05
CA ARG A 376 14.53 7.89 -10.23
C ARG A 376 15.69 7.28 -11.04
N ARG A 377 15.41 6.47 -12.06
CA ARG A 377 16.42 5.93 -12.99
C ARG A 377 16.95 6.96 -13.97
N ILE A 378 16.08 7.82 -14.51
CA ILE A 378 16.47 8.85 -15.49
C ILE A 378 17.28 9.97 -14.81
N TYR A 379 16.90 10.37 -13.59
CA TYR A 379 17.49 11.49 -12.86
C TYR A 379 18.24 11.02 -11.60
N ASN A 380 19.13 10.04 -11.72
CA ASN A 380 19.92 9.50 -10.61
C ASN A 380 21.14 10.36 -10.24
N HIS A 381 20.94 11.68 -10.07
CA HIS A 381 22.01 12.62 -9.73
C HIS A 381 21.63 13.50 -8.52
N PRO A 382 22.56 13.80 -7.59
CA PRO A 382 22.27 14.55 -6.36
C PRO A 382 21.56 15.91 -6.57
N SER A 383 21.81 16.57 -7.70
CA SER A 383 21.17 17.85 -8.05
C SER A 383 19.65 17.75 -8.21
N PHE A 384 19.10 16.55 -8.44
CA PHE A 384 17.66 16.32 -8.58
C PHE A 384 17.00 15.82 -7.28
N CYS A 385 17.75 15.62 -6.19
CA CYS A 385 17.22 15.10 -4.92
C CYS A 385 16.01 15.89 -4.40
N TYR A 386 16.06 17.23 -4.47
CA TYR A 386 14.93 18.08 -4.05
C TYR A 386 13.68 17.86 -4.92
N LYS A 387 13.85 17.84 -6.24
CA LYS A 387 12.75 17.61 -7.20
C LYS A 387 12.14 16.20 -7.05
N ILE A 388 12.97 15.18 -6.79
CA ILE A 388 12.51 13.80 -6.50
C ILE A 388 11.75 13.73 -5.18
N SER A 389 12.28 14.35 -4.12
CA SER A 389 11.63 14.44 -2.81
C SER A 389 10.25 15.12 -2.90
N PHE A 390 10.15 16.20 -3.68
CA PHE A 390 8.88 16.85 -3.98
C PHE A 390 7.89 15.89 -4.65
N LEU A 391 8.31 15.14 -5.67
CA LEU A 391 7.44 14.16 -6.34
C LEU A 391 6.99 13.02 -5.43
N GLU A 392 7.84 12.58 -4.49
CA GLU A 392 7.49 11.55 -3.52
C GLU A 392 6.47 12.05 -2.46
N ARG A 393 6.50 13.34 -2.13
CA ARG A 393 5.57 13.98 -1.19
C ARG A 393 4.27 14.45 -1.85
N LYS A 394 4.27 14.71 -3.16
CA LYS A 394 3.10 15.19 -3.91
C LYS A 394 1.81 14.39 -3.64
N PRO A 395 1.80 13.04 -3.61
CA PRO A 395 0.58 12.28 -3.31
C PRO A 395 -0.02 12.58 -1.92
N ILE A 396 0.80 12.97 -0.93
CA ILE A 396 0.29 13.37 0.39
C ILE A 396 -0.51 14.67 0.28
N TYR A 397 0.04 15.65 -0.44
CA TYR A 397 -0.62 16.93 -0.67
C TYR A 397 -1.91 16.76 -1.49
N ASP A 398 -1.85 15.98 -2.56
CA ASP A 398 -3.02 15.71 -3.41
C ASP A 398 -4.13 15.00 -2.60
N LEU A 399 -3.77 14.03 -1.75
CA LEU A 399 -4.71 13.38 -0.83
C LEU A 399 -5.31 14.36 0.18
N GLN A 400 -4.51 15.26 0.75
CA GLN A 400 -4.99 16.27 1.70
C GLN A 400 -5.98 17.25 1.04
N ILE A 401 -5.73 17.63 -0.21
CA ILE A 401 -6.64 18.46 -1.00
C ILE A 401 -7.97 17.71 -1.24
N LYS A 402 -7.92 16.44 -1.64
CA LYS A 402 -9.14 15.62 -1.83
C LYS A 402 -9.96 15.50 -0.54
N ILE A 403 -9.31 15.26 0.60
CA ILE A 403 -9.98 15.18 1.91
C ILE A 403 -10.67 16.51 2.24
N ASN A 404 -9.97 17.64 2.08
CA ASN A 404 -10.48 18.96 2.43
C ASN A 404 -11.63 19.42 1.51
N LEU A 405 -11.52 19.17 0.20
CA LEU A 405 -12.51 19.65 -0.79
C LEU A 405 -13.76 18.78 -0.87
N HIS A 406 -13.63 17.47 -0.70
CA HIS A 406 -14.73 16.53 -0.92
C HIS A 406 -15.29 15.94 0.36
N GLY A 407 -14.85 16.41 1.54
CA GLY A 407 -15.39 16.00 2.83
C GLY A 407 -15.24 14.50 3.09
N ILE A 408 -14.24 13.88 2.48
CA ILE A 408 -14.00 12.44 2.58
C ILE A 408 -13.47 12.16 3.98
N ASN A 409 -14.33 11.72 4.92
CA ASN A 409 -13.91 11.52 6.31
C ASN A 409 -14.30 10.15 6.89
N SER A 410 -13.41 9.66 7.76
CA SER A 410 -13.41 8.46 8.63
C SER A 410 -13.22 7.05 8.05
N GLN A 411 -13.46 6.80 6.75
CA GLN A 411 -13.18 5.49 6.14
C GLN A 411 -12.73 5.66 4.68
N LEU A 412 -11.54 6.21 4.45
CA LEU A 412 -10.91 6.15 3.12
C LEU A 412 -10.68 4.67 2.77
N LYS A 413 -11.65 4.05 2.11
CA LYS A 413 -11.53 2.69 1.62
C LYS A 413 -10.74 2.75 0.32
N LEU A 414 -9.68 1.95 0.22
CA LEU A 414 -8.92 1.81 -1.03
C LEU A 414 -9.85 1.42 -2.19
N VAL A 415 -10.90 0.66 -1.89
CA VAL A 415 -12.01 0.34 -2.79
C VAL A 415 -13.29 1.02 -2.25
N PRO A 416 -13.63 2.23 -2.74
CA PRO A 416 -14.81 2.96 -2.29
C PRO A 416 -16.09 2.43 -2.95
N ASN A 417 -17.24 2.62 -2.29
CA ASN A 417 -18.53 2.40 -2.92
C ASN A 417 -18.89 3.61 -3.79
N LEU A 418 -19.01 3.41 -5.11
CA LEU A 418 -19.30 4.45 -6.09
C LEU A 418 -20.78 4.48 -6.51
N ARG A 419 -21.69 3.78 -5.81
CA ARG A 419 -23.12 3.81 -6.14
C ARG A 419 -23.67 5.23 -6.01
N GLY A 420 -24.31 5.72 -7.07
CA GLY A 420 -24.88 7.07 -7.12
C GLY A 420 -23.88 8.19 -7.45
N ILE A 421 -22.60 7.86 -7.64
CA ILE A 421 -21.59 8.82 -8.09
C ILE A 421 -21.58 8.90 -9.61
N LEU A 422 -21.57 10.13 -10.15
CA LEU A 422 -21.50 10.35 -11.58
C LEU A 422 -20.12 9.94 -12.12
N PRO A 423 -20.04 9.36 -13.34
CA PRO A 423 -18.77 8.92 -13.91
C PRO A 423 -17.67 9.99 -13.94
N LYS A 424 -18.04 11.26 -14.15
CA LYS A 424 -17.11 12.41 -14.18
C LYS A 424 -16.44 12.70 -12.83
N ASP A 425 -17.04 12.25 -11.74
CA ASP A 425 -16.58 12.53 -10.38
C ASP A 425 -15.87 11.33 -9.75
N ILE A 426 -15.92 10.14 -10.37
CA ILE A 426 -15.32 8.90 -9.85
C ILE A 426 -13.84 9.10 -9.47
N THR A 427 -13.07 9.81 -10.30
CA THR A 427 -11.63 10.02 -10.09
C THR A 427 -11.33 10.87 -8.85
N LYS A 428 -12.30 11.64 -8.36
CA LYS A 428 -12.21 12.46 -7.14
C LYS A 428 -12.43 11.62 -5.88
N PHE A 429 -13.20 10.53 -5.98
CA PHE A 429 -13.59 9.69 -4.86
C PHE A 429 -12.74 8.42 -4.69
N VAL A 430 -11.96 8.03 -5.70
CA VAL A 430 -11.01 6.92 -5.60
C VAL A 430 -9.68 7.42 -5.01
N PRO A 431 -9.19 6.85 -3.89
CA PRO A 431 -7.97 7.31 -3.23
C PRO A 431 -6.73 6.60 -3.78
N ASP A 432 -6.36 6.88 -5.02
CA ASP A 432 -5.20 6.28 -5.67
C ASP A 432 -3.86 6.65 -5.02
N GLU A 433 -3.80 7.75 -4.27
CA GLU A 433 -2.64 8.12 -3.47
C GLU A 433 -2.37 7.11 -2.35
N ILE A 434 -3.42 6.58 -1.71
CA ILE A 434 -3.30 5.56 -0.66
C ILE A 434 -2.75 4.27 -1.25
N GLY A 435 -3.25 3.87 -2.42
CA GLY A 435 -2.75 2.69 -3.13
C GLY A 435 -1.27 2.82 -3.49
N TYR A 436 -0.78 4.01 -3.83
CA TYR A 436 0.65 4.24 -4.09
C TYR A 436 1.50 4.00 -2.82
N PHE A 437 1.06 4.51 -1.67
CA PHE A 437 1.76 4.26 -0.40
C PHE A 437 1.69 2.79 0.01
N LEU A 438 0.57 2.10 -0.21
CA LEU A 438 0.46 0.67 -0.01
C LEU A 438 1.54 -0.09 -0.81
N LEU A 439 1.72 0.22 -2.10
CA LEU A 439 2.76 -0.41 -2.92
C LEU A 439 4.18 -0.09 -2.43
N LYS A 440 4.43 1.13 -1.96
CA LYS A 440 5.72 1.51 -1.35
C LYS A 440 5.99 0.72 -0.06
N CYS A 441 4.98 0.57 0.80
CA CYS A 441 5.07 -0.25 2.00
C CYS A 441 5.28 -1.73 1.66
N LEU A 442 4.54 -2.27 0.69
CA LEU A 442 4.70 -3.67 0.27
C LEU A 442 6.09 -3.93 -0.30
N GLN A 443 6.65 -3.01 -1.10
CA GLN A 443 8.05 -3.09 -1.52
C GLN A 443 9.00 -3.12 -0.32
N TYR A 444 8.75 -2.34 0.73
CA TYR A 444 9.60 -2.35 1.93
C TYR A 444 9.47 -3.67 2.71
N TYR A 445 8.24 -4.17 2.90
CA TYR A 445 7.97 -5.35 3.74
C TYR A 445 8.16 -6.70 3.05
N LEU A 446 8.13 -6.76 1.72
CA LEU A 446 8.25 -8.01 0.95
C LEU A 446 9.67 -8.28 0.42
N GLY A 447 10.66 -7.48 0.83
CA GLY A 447 12.08 -7.66 0.50
C GLY A 447 12.60 -6.73 -0.61
N GLU A 448 13.91 -6.83 -0.89
CA GLU A 448 14.72 -5.93 -1.74
C GLU A 448 14.00 -5.32 -2.96
N PRO A 449 14.27 -4.05 -3.33
CA PRO A 449 13.60 -3.36 -4.44
C PRO A 449 13.51 -4.15 -5.75
N GLU A 450 14.49 -5.01 -6.02
CA GLU A 450 14.61 -5.89 -7.20
C GLU A 450 13.55 -7.01 -7.22
N MET A 451 13.23 -7.59 -6.06
CA MET A 451 12.21 -8.62 -5.94
C MET A 451 10.82 -8.06 -6.23
N PHE A 452 10.53 -6.86 -5.72
CA PHE A 452 9.25 -6.20 -5.99
C PHE A 452 9.12 -5.76 -7.46
N GLU A 453 10.22 -5.41 -8.12
CA GLU A 453 10.22 -5.15 -9.56
C GLU A 453 10.00 -6.43 -10.39
N THR A 454 10.57 -7.55 -9.94
CA THR A 454 10.31 -8.86 -10.55
C THR A 454 8.83 -9.23 -10.41
N TYR A 455 8.26 -9.07 -9.21
CA TYR A 455 6.82 -9.20 -8.97
C TYR A 455 6.00 -8.32 -9.93
N LEU A 456 6.36 -7.04 -10.04
CA LEU A 456 5.65 -6.07 -10.88
C LEU A 456 5.65 -6.48 -12.36
N LYS A 457 6.79 -6.97 -12.85
CA LYS A 457 6.92 -7.48 -14.22
C LYS A 457 5.98 -8.67 -14.45
N TYR A 458 6.01 -9.67 -13.58
CA TYR A 458 5.15 -10.85 -13.71
C TYR A 458 3.67 -10.49 -13.54
N TYR A 459 3.32 -9.65 -12.56
CA TYR A 459 1.95 -9.15 -12.37
C TYR A 459 1.37 -8.55 -13.66
N VAL A 460 2.13 -7.70 -14.36
CA VAL A 460 1.64 -7.09 -15.60
C VAL A 460 1.54 -8.11 -16.75
N GLN A 461 2.47 -9.06 -16.83
CA GLN A 461 2.49 -10.05 -17.91
C GLN A 461 1.45 -11.16 -17.72
N ASP A 462 1.19 -11.61 -16.50
CA ASP A 462 0.25 -12.69 -16.20
C ASP A 462 -1.21 -12.23 -16.28
N PHE A 463 -1.46 -10.95 -15.95
CA PHE A 463 -2.76 -10.29 -16.12
C PHE A 463 -2.92 -9.51 -17.43
N ARG A 464 -1.99 -9.70 -18.36
CA ARG A 464 -2.04 -9.06 -19.66
C ARG A 464 -3.37 -9.31 -20.37
N PHE A 465 -4.00 -8.23 -20.83
CA PHE A 465 -5.32 -8.18 -21.47
C PHE A 465 -6.50 -8.65 -20.61
N LYS A 466 -6.34 -8.71 -19.29
CA LYS A 466 -7.39 -9.06 -18.34
C LYS A 466 -7.89 -7.82 -17.60
N SER A 467 -9.15 -7.89 -17.19
CA SER A 467 -9.74 -6.94 -16.25
C SER A 467 -9.82 -7.63 -14.88
N ILE A 468 -9.23 -7.02 -13.85
CA ILE A 468 -9.05 -7.63 -12.52
C ILE A 468 -9.57 -6.72 -11.40
N ASN A 469 -10.00 -7.32 -10.30
CA ASN A 469 -10.31 -6.59 -9.09
C ASN A 469 -9.18 -6.66 -8.06
N THR A 470 -9.42 -6.03 -6.91
CA THR A 470 -8.44 -6.00 -5.82
C THR A 470 -8.18 -7.39 -5.23
N ASP A 471 -9.17 -8.28 -5.21
CA ASP A 471 -8.99 -9.63 -4.68
C ASP A 471 -8.12 -10.48 -5.62
N ASP A 472 -8.31 -10.37 -6.93
CA ASP A 472 -7.42 -11.00 -7.92
C ASP A 472 -5.96 -10.57 -7.71
N TRP A 473 -5.72 -9.27 -7.52
CA TRP A 473 -4.39 -8.73 -7.24
C TRP A 473 -3.83 -9.24 -5.91
N VAL A 474 -4.63 -9.23 -4.84
CA VAL A 474 -4.22 -9.73 -3.51
C VAL A 474 -3.87 -11.22 -3.58
N ASN A 475 -4.69 -12.02 -4.24
CA ASN A 475 -4.46 -13.46 -4.40
C ASN A 475 -3.16 -13.73 -5.17
N TYR A 476 -2.93 -12.98 -6.25
CA TYR A 476 -1.69 -13.07 -7.02
C TYR A 476 -0.46 -12.66 -6.20
N LEU A 477 -0.57 -11.58 -5.42
CA LEU A 477 0.48 -11.14 -4.50
C LEU A 477 0.83 -12.25 -3.49
N TYR A 478 -0.16 -12.88 -2.87
CA TYR A 478 0.09 -13.99 -1.94
C TYR A 478 0.67 -15.22 -2.64
N GLY A 479 0.22 -15.55 -3.84
CA GLY A 479 0.76 -16.66 -4.64
C GLY A 479 2.23 -16.45 -5.01
N PHE A 480 2.62 -15.21 -5.31
CA PHE A 480 4.00 -14.85 -5.64
C PHE A 480 4.94 -14.89 -4.42
N PHE A 481 4.42 -14.78 -3.19
CA PHE A 481 5.19 -14.80 -1.94
C PHE A 481 4.77 -15.93 -0.96
N PRO A 482 5.04 -17.22 -1.25
CA PRO A 482 4.38 -18.38 -0.59
C PRO A 482 4.95 -18.89 0.77
N HIS A 483 6.08 -18.41 1.29
CA HIS A 483 6.87 -19.11 2.34
C HIS A 483 6.54 -18.86 3.83
N LYS A 484 5.27 -18.74 4.27
CA LYS A 484 4.96 -18.40 5.70
C LYS A 484 4.11 -19.45 6.45
N ARG A 485 4.67 -20.57 6.92
CA ARG A 485 3.98 -21.58 7.79
C ARG A 485 4.37 -21.42 9.27
N LYS A 486 3.40 -21.39 10.21
CA LYS A 486 3.62 -20.94 11.59
C LYS A 486 2.78 -21.70 12.65
N PHE A 487 3.35 -21.87 13.85
CA PHE A 487 2.59 -22.03 15.11
C PHE A 487 2.21 -20.65 15.63
N TRP A 488 0.99 -20.50 16.17
CA TRP A 488 0.54 -19.27 16.80
C TRP A 488 0.68 -19.38 18.33
N SER A 489 1.35 -18.41 18.94
CA SER A 489 1.43 -18.31 20.41
C SER A 489 0.19 -17.60 20.97
N ALA A 490 -0.55 -18.31 21.83
CA ALA A 490 -1.56 -17.74 22.71
C ALA A 490 -0.87 -17.28 24.00
N TYR A 491 -0.10 -16.19 23.89
CA TYR A 491 0.65 -15.58 24.99
C TYR A 491 -0.20 -14.58 25.79
N VAL A 492 0.01 -14.57 27.11
CA VAL A 492 -0.53 -13.55 28.02
C VAL A 492 0.58 -13.07 28.96
N PRO A 493 0.73 -11.76 29.23
CA PRO A 493 1.76 -11.23 30.12
C PRO A 493 1.72 -11.83 31.52
N CYS A 494 2.92 -12.01 32.12
CA CYS A 494 3.07 -12.49 33.49
C CYS A 494 2.34 -11.64 34.54
N GLY A 495 2.16 -10.34 34.29
CA GLY A 495 1.39 -9.45 35.17
C GLY A 495 -0.10 -9.80 35.29
N ALA A 496 -0.64 -10.63 34.39
CA ALA A 496 -2.00 -11.14 34.49
C ALA A 496 -2.12 -12.41 35.37
N ALA A 497 -1.00 -12.98 35.82
CA ALA A 497 -1.00 -14.14 36.71
C ALA A 497 -1.81 -13.83 37.98
N GLN A 498 -2.67 -14.74 38.39
CA GLN A 498 -3.61 -14.58 39.53
C GLN A 498 -4.66 -13.45 39.35
N LEU A 499 -4.76 -12.83 38.17
CA LEU A 499 -5.81 -11.89 37.80
C LEU A 499 -6.72 -12.51 36.73
N ASN A 500 -6.59 -12.05 35.49
CA ASN A 500 -7.43 -12.44 34.35
C ASN A 500 -6.67 -13.29 33.31
N ALA A 501 -5.57 -13.95 33.68
CA ALA A 501 -4.77 -14.77 32.76
C ALA A 501 -5.62 -15.79 31.98
N VAL A 502 -6.52 -16.53 32.65
CA VAL A 502 -7.38 -17.53 32.00
C VAL A 502 -8.29 -16.90 30.94
N GLN A 503 -8.92 -15.76 31.26
CA GLN A 503 -9.78 -15.04 30.32
C GLN A 503 -8.99 -14.57 29.10
N LEU A 504 -7.86 -13.90 29.31
CA LEU A 504 -7.01 -13.41 28.23
C LEU A 504 -6.50 -14.56 27.36
N SER A 505 -6.16 -15.72 27.95
CA SER A 505 -5.75 -16.90 27.17
C SER A 505 -6.88 -17.43 26.29
N LEU A 506 -8.13 -17.43 26.78
CA LEU A 506 -9.30 -17.79 25.96
C LEU A 506 -9.53 -16.81 24.81
N GLU A 507 -9.39 -15.51 25.07
CA GLU A 507 -9.49 -14.47 24.04
C GLU A 507 -8.38 -14.62 22.97
N GLN A 508 -7.15 -14.94 23.36
CA GLN A 508 -6.06 -15.20 22.42
C GLN A 508 -6.30 -16.47 21.58
N ILE A 509 -6.79 -17.55 22.20
CA ILE A 509 -7.20 -18.78 21.50
C ILE A 509 -8.31 -18.47 20.50
N ASP A 510 -9.33 -17.71 20.90
CA ASP A 510 -10.43 -17.27 20.04
C ASP A 510 -9.92 -16.44 18.84
N VAL A 511 -9.04 -15.46 19.09
CA VAL A 511 -8.43 -14.64 18.03
C VAL A 511 -7.69 -15.51 17.01
N ILE A 512 -6.91 -16.49 17.45
CA ILE A 512 -6.18 -17.40 16.54
C ILE A 512 -7.16 -18.22 15.69
N ARG A 513 -8.24 -18.72 16.31
CA ARG A 513 -9.28 -19.48 15.59
C ARG A 513 -9.98 -18.62 14.55
N ARG A 514 -10.47 -17.44 14.94
CA ARG A 514 -11.11 -16.49 14.02
C ARG A 514 -10.17 -16.01 12.93
N LEU A 515 -8.88 -15.84 13.24
CA LEU A 515 -7.86 -15.50 12.24
C LEU A 515 -7.73 -16.61 11.19
N ALA A 516 -7.70 -17.87 11.61
CA ALA A 516 -7.67 -19.00 10.69
C ALA A 516 -8.96 -19.09 9.85
N GLU A 517 -10.13 -18.89 10.46
CA GLU A 517 -11.43 -18.90 9.77
C GLU A 517 -11.57 -17.75 8.76
N MET A 518 -11.20 -16.53 9.14
CA MET A 518 -11.23 -15.34 8.27
C MET A 518 -10.28 -15.44 7.06
N ASN A 519 -9.32 -16.37 7.12
CA ASN A 519 -8.36 -16.62 6.06
C ASN A 519 -8.36 -18.11 5.67
N ALA A 520 -9.51 -18.79 5.72
CA ALA A 520 -9.62 -20.24 5.52
C ALA A 520 -9.11 -20.73 4.15
N GLN A 521 -9.03 -19.84 3.16
CA GLN A 521 -8.41 -20.12 1.86
C GLN A 521 -6.88 -20.27 1.94
N HIS A 522 -6.24 -19.78 3.01
CA HIS A 522 -4.79 -19.83 3.21
C HIS A 522 -4.40 -20.58 4.49
N LEU A 523 -5.15 -20.42 5.57
CA LEU A 523 -4.89 -21.02 6.89
C LEU A 523 -5.87 -22.15 7.16
N THR A 524 -5.42 -23.17 7.86
CA THR A 524 -6.32 -24.20 8.41
C THR A 524 -5.86 -24.52 9.82
N LEU A 525 -6.79 -24.40 10.77
CA LEU A 525 -6.55 -24.81 12.14
C LEU A 525 -6.41 -26.34 12.15
N VAL A 526 -5.26 -26.83 12.63
CA VAL A 526 -5.00 -28.27 12.73
C VAL A 526 -4.59 -28.64 14.15
N THR A 527 -4.89 -29.87 14.50
CA THR A 527 -4.78 -30.37 15.87
C THR A 527 -4.09 -31.74 15.95
N SER A 528 -3.52 -32.21 14.85
CA SER A 528 -2.85 -33.52 14.78
C SER A 528 -1.77 -33.51 13.69
N VAL A 529 -0.88 -34.52 13.72
CA VAL A 529 0.11 -34.73 12.66
C VAL A 529 -0.55 -35.00 11.33
N LYS A 530 -1.64 -35.77 11.33
CA LYS A 530 -2.45 -36.02 10.12
C LYS A 530 -2.97 -34.72 9.51
N GLY A 531 -3.57 -33.85 10.34
CA GLY A 531 -4.06 -32.55 9.88
C GLY A 531 -2.95 -31.64 9.34
N LEU A 532 -1.77 -31.66 9.96
CA LEU A 532 -0.57 -30.96 9.46
C LEU A 532 -0.18 -31.40 8.04
N ILE A 533 -0.12 -32.71 7.79
CA ILE A 533 0.23 -33.28 6.49
C ILE A 533 -0.86 -32.99 5.44
N GLU A 534 -2.13 -33.12 5.81
CA GLU A 534 -3.26 -32.82 4.93
C GLU A 534 -3.31 -31.35 4.52
N ALA A 535 -3.18 -30.43 5.48
CA ALA A 535 -3.14 -29.00 5.21
C ALA A 535 -1.94 -28.63 4.31
N HIS A 536 -0.77 -29.24 4.53
CA HIS A 536 0.37 -29.07 3.64
C HIS A 536 0.04 -29.51 2.21
N ARG A 537 -0.54 -30.70 2.05
CA ARG A 537 -0.89 -31.27 0.73
C ARG A 537 -1.88 -30.39 -0.03
N GLU A 538 -2.78 -29.73 0.69
CA GLU A 538 -3.74 -28.76 0.14
C GLU A 538 -3.12 -27.40 -0.22
N GLY A 539 -1.81 -27.21 0.01
CA GLY A 539 -1.15 -25.91 -0.19
C GLY A 539 -1.49 -24.87 0.87
N LYS A 540 -2.24 -25.24 1.92
CA LYS A 540 -2.59 -24.35 3.03
C LYS A 540 -1.50 -24.33 4.08
N ILE A 541 -1.53 -23.30 4.91
CA ILE A 541 -0.70 -23.14 6.09
C ILE A 541 -1.43 -23.77 7.28
N ALA A 542 -0.90 -24.91 7.73
CA ALA A 542 -1.29 -25.51 9.00
C ALA A 542 -1.04 -24.52 10.15
N SER A 543 -2.10 -24.21 10.88
CA SER A 543 -2.08 -23.32 12.05
C SER A 543 -2.37 -24.15 13.29
N LEU A 544 -1.42 -24.20 14.22
CA LEU A 544 -1.64 -24.79 15.55
C LEU A 544 -1.55 -23.71 16.62
N ILE A 545 -2.16 -24.00 17.76
CA ILE A 545 -2.17 -23.12 18.93
C ILE A 545 -1.20 -23.67 19.98
N GLY A 546 -0.33 -22.81 20.48
CA GLY A 546 0.50 -23.08 21.65
C GLY A 546 0.23 -22.09 22.76
N VAL A 547 0.07 -22.58 23.98
CA VAL A 547 -0.16 -21.71 25.15
C VAL A 547 1.18 -21.41 25.81
N GLU A 548 1.58 -20.15 25.80
CA GLU A 548 2.91 -19.73 26.27
C GLU A 548 2.86 -19.23 27.71
N GLY A 549 2.97 -20.19 28.65
CA GLY A 549 3.11 -19.94 30.08
C GLY A 549 2.01 -20.62 30.90
N GLY A 550 2.42 -21.40 31.90
CA GLY A 550 1.53 -22.18 32.76
C GLY A 550 0.61 -21.35 33.67
N HIS A 551 0.89 -20.06 33.87
CA HIS A 551 0.00 -19.13 34.58
C HIS A 551 -1.36 -18.99 33.88
N SER A 552 -1.41 -19.24 32.57
CA SER A 552 -2.64 -19.30 31.76
C SER A 552 -3.66 -20.32 32.27
N LEU A 553 -3.21 -21.33 33.04
CA LEU A 553 -4.09 -22.38 33.57
C LEU A 553 -4.86 -21.94 34.83
N GLY A 554 -4.46 -20.85 35.49
CA GLY A 554 -5.02 -20.48 36.80
C GLY A 554 -4.92 -21.62 37.82
N ASN A 555 -3.87 -22.44 37.76
CA ASN A 555 -3.68 -23.66 38.55
C ASN A 555 -4.81 -24.72 38.41
N SER A 556 -5.45 -24.83 37.23
CA SER A 556 -6.55 -25.79 36.98
C SER A 556 -6.26 -26.75 35.82
N LEU A 557 -6.34 -28.07 36.06
CA LEU A 557 -6.31 -29.08 34.98
C LEU A 557 -7.60 -29.08 34.16
N GLY A 558 -8.71 -28.62 34.73
CA GLY A 558 -9.95 -28.40 33.97
C GLY A 558 -9.73 -27.38 32.86
N VAL A 559 -9.07 -26.25 33.19
CA VAL A 559 -8.70 -25.22 32.22
C VAL A 559 -7.72 -25.78 31.17
N LEU A 560 -6.73 -26.57 31.58
CA LEU A 560 -5.82 -27.25 30.65
C LEU A 560 -6.57 -28.11 29.62
N ARG A 561 -7.50 -28.96 30.09
CA ARG A 561 -8.33 -29.81 29.22
C ARG A 561 -9.22 -28.97 28.31
N THR A 562 -9.78 -27.86 28.81
CA THR A 562 -10.56 -26.92 27.99
C THR A 562 -9.70 -26.32 26.88
N PHE A 563 -8.49 -25.83 27.17
CA PHE A 563 -7.59 -25.30 26.14
C PHE A 563 -7.24 -26.35 25.10
N TYR A 564 -6.97 -27.59 25.51
CA TYR A 564 -6.76 -28.70 24.60
C TYR A 564 -7.97 -28.96 23.69
N GLY A 565 -9.18 -28.97 24.26
CA GLY A 565 -10.44 -29.10 23.51
C GLY A 565 -10.69 -27.94 22.54
N LEU A 566 -10.22 -26.74 22.87
CA LEU A 566 -10.28 -25.55 22.00
C LEU A 566 -9.21 -25.54 20.90
N GLY A 567 -8.27 -26.49 20.91
CA GLY A 567 -7.28 -26.69 19.83
C GLY A 567 -5.82 -26.47 20.24
N ALA A 568 -5.52 -26.14 21.50
CA ALA A 568 -4.15 -26.00 21.97
C ALA A 568 -3.38 -27.34 21.90
N ARG A 569 -2.14 -27.32 21.39
CA ARG A 569 -1.32 -28.53 21.17
C ARG A 569 0.06 -28.51 21.80
N TYR A 570 0.50 -27.39 22.35
CA TYR A 570 1.61 -27.36 23.30
C TYR A 570 1.34 -26.39 24.46
N LEU A 571 1.96 -26.66 25.61
CA LEU A 571 2.00 -25.76 26.77
C LEU A 571 3.45 -25.49 27.16
N THR A 572 3.86 -24.22 27.15
CA THR A 572 5.11 -23.77 27.77
C THR A 572 4.90 -23.70 29.28
N LEU A 573 5.68 -24.47 30.06
CA LEU A 573 5.39 -24.67 31.49
C LEU A 573 5.44 -23.37 32.29
N THR A 574 6.30 -22.43 31.91
CA THR A 574 6.38 -21.07 32.48
C THR A 574 6.59 -20.05 31.37
N HIS A 575 6.39 -18.77 31.65
CA HIS A 575 6.96 -17.67 30.84
C HIS A 575 8.13 -17.05 31.64
N ALA A 576 8.35 -15.74 31.60
CA ALA A 576 9.31 -14.99 32.42
C ALA A 576 8.90 -14.83 33.90
N CYS A 577 8.07 -15.74 34.42
CA CYS A 577 7.57 -15.76 35.79
C CYS A 577 7.32 -17.20 36.23
N ASP A 578 7.48 -17.44 37.53
CA ASP A 578 7.19 -18.73 38.15
C ASP A 578 5.68 -18.98 38.20
N THR A 579 5.32 -20.25 38.21
CA THR A 579 3.98 -20.72 38.59
C THR A 579 4.04 -21.38 39.96
N SER A 580 2.91 -21.76 40.53
CA SER A 580 2.89 -22.51 41.79
C SER A 580 3.54 -23.90 41.71
N TRP A 581 3.86 -24.38 40.49
CA TRP A 581 4.31 -25.74 40.23
C TRP A 581 5.53 -25.85 39.28
N ALA A 582 6.02 -24.75 38.71
CA ALA A 582 7.20 -24.74 37.85
C ALA A 582 7.96 -23.41 37.93
N VAL A 583 9.29 -23.48 37.87
CA VAL A 583 10.21 -22.33 38.00
C VAL A 583 10.73 -21.90 36.62
N CYS A 584 10.72 -20.60 36.36
CA CYS A 584 11.18 -19.95 35.13
C CYS A 584 12.70 -19.72 35.11
N SER A 585 13.24 -19.35 33.96
CA SER A 585 14.68 -19.11 33.76
C SER A 585 15.18 -17.75 34.28
N VAL A 586 14.27 -16.84 34.62
CA VAL A 586 14.62 -15.48 35.05
C VAL A 586 15.15 -15.50 36.47
N GLY A 587 16.35 -14.94 36.70
CA GLY A 587 16.98 -14.93 38.03
C GLY A 587 17.81 -16.16 38.37
N GLU A 588 17.95 -17.14 37.47
CA GLU A 588 18.84 -18.30 37.66
C GLU A 588 20.32 -17.84 37.64
N THR A 589 21.06 -18.04 38.74
CA THR A 589 22.50 -17.72 38.84
C THR A 589 23.36 -18.92 38.42
N ASN A 590 24.57 -18.67 37.90
CA ASN A 590 25.52 -19.71 37.46
C ASN A 590 26.21 -20.45 38.63
N ASN A 591 25.91 -20.10 39.89
CA ASN A 591 26.49 -20.77 41.05
C ASN A 591 25.78 -22.10 41.27
N THR A 592 26.50 -23.19 41.01
CA THR A 592 26.11 -24.57 41.34
C THR A 592 26.08 -24.87 42.85
N GLN A 593 26.19 -23.85 43.70
CA GLN A 593 26.01 -23.90 45.14
C GLN A 593 25.14 -22.71 45.56
N ASP A 594 23.82 -22.88 45.49
CA ASP A 594 22.91 -22.10 46.33
C ASP A 594 22.24 -23.09 47.29
N SER A 595 22.68 -23.00 48.55
CA SER A 595 22.27 -23.83 49.69
C SER A 595 20.93 -23.40 50.29
N THR A 596 20.07 -22.73 49.52
CA THR A 596 18.66 -22.49 49.87
C THR A 596 17.79 -23.46 49.08
N PRO A 597 17.07 -24.39 49.74
CA PRO A 597 16.27 -25.38 49.05
C PRO A 597 15.05 -24.72 48.40
N GLY A 598 15.20 -24.25 47.16
CA GLY A 598 14.16 -23.58 46.38
C GLY A 598 13.09 -24.54 45.87
N LEU A 599 12.26 -25.05 46.79
CA LEU A 599 10.95 -25.70 46.63
C LEU A 599 10.58 -26.14 48.07
N SER A 600 9.40 -25.77 48.60
CA SER A 600 8.94 -26.34 49.88
C SER A 600 8.93 -27.87 49.78
N GLU A 601 9.32 -28.59 50.84
CA GLU A 601 9.46 -30.05 50.84
C GLU A 601 8.22 -30.80 50.33
N PHE A 602 7.04 -30.21 50.46
CA PHE A 602 5.77 -30.81 50.09
C PHE A 602 5.46 -30.77 48.57
N GLY A 603 6.04 -29.81 47.82
CA GLY A 603 5.76 -29.60 46.39
C GLY A 603 6.73 -30.27 45.41
N LYS A 604 7.84 -30.84 45.91
CA LYS A 604 9.00 -31.29 45.10
C LYS A 604 8.76 -32.47 44.16
N PHE A 605 7.69 -33.25 44.31
CA PHE A 605 7.54 -34.50 43.54
C PHE A 605 6.19 -34.70 42.84
N ILE A 606 5.09 -34.09 43.31
CA ILE A 606 3.75 -34.51 42.84
C ILE A 606 3.15 -33.56 41.80
N ILE A 607 3.42 -32.25 41.87
CA ILE A 607 2.61 -31.24 41.17
C ILE A 607 3.07 -30.95 39.72
N PRO A 608 4.35 -30.62 39.44
CA PRO A 608 4.81 -30.51 38.05
C PRO A 608 4.66 -31.84 37.29
N GLN A 609 4.82 -32.97 37.97
CA GLN A 609 4.55 -34.28 37.38
C GLN A 609 3.07 -34.48 37.05
N ALA A 610 2.15 -33.98 37.86
CA ALA A 610 0.71 -34.05 37.59
C ALA A 610 0.34 -33.31 36.29
N VAL A 611 0.83 -32.08 36.09
CA VAL A 611 0.58 -31.31 34.85
C VAL A 611 1.23 -31.99 33.65
N VAL A 612 2.49 -32.38 33.75
CA VAL A 612 3.22 -33.08 32.67
C VAL A 612 2.58 -34.42 32.32
N ARG A 613 2.11 -35.18 33.32
CA ARG A 613 1.36 -36.43 33.13
C ARG A 613 0.04 -36.18 32.42
N GLU A 614 -0.71 -35.14 32.80
CA GLU A 614 -1.96 -34.80 32.11
C GLU A 614 -1.71 -34.35 30.66
N LEU A 615 -0.64 -33.58 30.39
CA LEU A 615 -0.21 -33.23 29.03
C LEU A 615 0.09 -34.50 28.20
N ASN A 616 0.83 -35.46 28.76
CA ASN A 616 1.11 -36.75 28.11
C ASN A 616 -0.18 -37.55 27.84
N ARG A 617 -1.09 -37.61 28.81
CA ARG A 617 -2.40 -38.28 28.66
C ARG A 617 -3.25 -37.64 27.56
N LEU A 618 -3.23 -36.32 27.43
CA LEU A 618 -3.94 -35.58 26.38
C LEU A 618 -3.25 -35.68 25.02
N GLY A 619 -1.96 -36.00 24.96
CA GLY A 619 -1.16 -35.85 23.74
C GLY A 619 -0.91 -34.39 23.39
N MET A 620 -0.70 -33.56 24.41
CA MET A 620 -0.29 -32.17 24.29
C MET A 620 1.23 -32.08 24.51
N LEU A 621 1.93 -31.42 23.60
CA LEU A 621 3.38 -31.27 23.65
C LEU A 621 3.79 -30.46 24.90
N VAL A 622 4.79 -30.97 25.62
CA VAL A 622 5.40 -30.29 26.77
C VAL A 622 6.50 -29.38 26.23
N ASP A 623 6.35 -28.06 26.41
CA ASP A 623 7.34 -27.08 25.97
C ASP A 623 8.17 -26.54 27.15
N LEU A 624 9.50 -26.62 26.99
CA LEU A 624 10.50 -26.26 27.99
C LEU A 624 11.23 -24.95 27.66
N SER A 625 10.79 -24.18 26.67
CA SER A 625 11.20 -22.78 26.59
C SER A 625 10.76 -22.01 27.85
N HIS A 626 11.49 -20.97 28.23
CA HIS A 626 11.32 -20.13 29.42
C HIS A 626 11.55 -20.76 30.80
N VAL A 627 11.68 -22.08 30.92
CA VAL A 627 11.83 -22.73 32.24
C VAL A 627 13.27 -22.70 32.75
N SER A 628 13.47 -22.83 34.07
CA SER A 628 14.81 -22.98 34.67
C SER A 628 15.48 -24.29 34.25
N THR A 629 16.81 -24.35 34.34
CA THR A 629 17.58 -25.58 34.03
C THR A 629 17.12 -26.76 34.90
N ARG A 630 16.71 -26.50 36.15
CA ARG A 630 16.13 -27.52 37.05
C ARG A 630 14.80 -28.06 36.53
N THR A 631 13.89 -27.17 36.11
CA THR A 631 12.61 -27.57 35.51
C THR A 631 12.86 -28.37 34.23
N MET A 632 13.83 -27.97 33.39
CA MET A 632 14.20 -28.72 32.18
C MET A 632 14.58 -30.18 32.51
N ARG A 633 15.52 -30.36 33.45
CA ARG A 633 16.01 -31.70 33.85
C ARG A 633 14.91 -32.57 34.42
N THR A 634 13.98 -31.99 35.18
CA THR A 634 12.86 -32.71 35.80
C THR A 634 11.84 -33.13 34.74
N ALA A 635 11.43 -32.21 33.86
CA ALA A 635 10.42 -32.49 32.84
C ALA A 635 10.90 -33.46 31.75
N LEU A 636 12.21 -33.50 31.48
CA LEU A 636 12.82 -34.46 30.53
C LEU A 636 12.71 -35.93 30.96
N GLN A 637 12.35 -36.21 32.22
CA GLN A 637 12.08 -37.57 32.71
C GLN A 637 10.68 -38.07 32.33
N THR A 638 9.90 -37.29 31.58
CA THR A 638 8.55 -37.65 31.16
C THR A 638 8.53 -38.73 30.06
N THR A 639 7.35 -39.32 29.86
CA THR A 639 7.17 -40.46 28.93
C THR A 639 7.19 -40.03 27.46
N ALA A 640 6.49 -38.95 27.13
CA ALA A 640 6.45 -38.43 25.77
C ALA A 640 7.67 -37.54 25.46
N PRO A 641 8.13 -37.47 24.21
CA PRO A 641 9.13 -36.50 23.79
C PRO A 641 8.69 -35.05 24.05
N VAL A 642 9.62 -34.20 24.50
CA VAL A 642 9.37 -32.77 24.77
C VAL A 642 9.89 -31.87 23.64
N ILE A 643 9.50 -30.60 23.67
CA ILE A 643 10.04 -29.57 22.79
C ILE A 643 10.69 -28.44 23.58
N PHE A 644 11.66 -27.77 22.96
CA PHE A 644 11.96 -26.37 23.26
C PHE A 644 11.50 -25.57 22.04
N SER A 645 10.37 -24.87 22.14
CA SER A 645 9.74 -24.22 20.99
C SER A 645 10.55 -23.04 20.44
N HIS A 646 11.39 -22.41 21.27
CA HIS A 646 12.23 -21.27 20.88
C HIS A 646 13.41 -21.04 21.88
N SER A 647 14.37 -21.96 21.94
CA SER A 647 15.57 -21.82 22.79
C SER A 647 16.85 -22.22 22.05
N ALA A 648 17.90 -21.39 22.14
CA ALA A 648 19.18 -21.61 21.46
C ALA A 648 20.17 -22.40 22.36
N ALA A 649 21.37 -22.70 21.85
CA ALA A 649 22.43 -23.34 22.61
C ALA A 649 23.14 -22.40 23.60
N ARG A 650 23.20 -22.77 24.90
CA ARG A 650 23.81 -21.95 25.95
C ARG A 650 25.34 -21.86 25.85
N ALA A 651 25.96 -22.85 25.21
CA ALA A 651 27.41 -22.88 24.99
C ALA A 651 27.92 -21.74 24.10
N LEU A 652 27.09 -21.24 23.17
CA LEU A 652 27.47 -20.16 22.26
C LEU A 652 27.03 -18.77 22.77
N CYS A 653 25.89 -18.70 23.44
CA CYS A 653 25.44 -17.50 24.15
C CYS A 653 24.91 -17.90 25.54
N ASN A 654 25.61 -17.46 26.59
CA ASN A 654 25.33 -17.77 27.98
C ASN A 654 24.14 -16.98 28.54
N SER A 655 22.99 -17.14 27.91
CA SER A 655 21.69 -16.68 28.40
C SER A 655 20.99 -17.81 29.16
N THR A 656 20.33 -17.52 30.27
CA THR A 656 19.50 -18.51 30.99
C THR A 656 18.30 -18.97 30.16
N ARG A 657 17.95 -18.25 29.08
CA ARG A 657 16.91 -18.66 28.11
C ARG A 657 17.37 -19.78 27.16
N ASN A 658 18.67 -20.05 27.10
CA ASN A 658 19.28 -21.05 26.23
C ASN A 658 19.56 -22.37 26.96
N VAL A 659 19.60 -23.46 26.18
CA VAL A 659 19.69 -24.83 26.67
C VAL A 659 21.16 -25.24 26.87
N PRO A 660 21.57 -25.70 28.06
CA PRO A 660 22.92 -26.21 28.29
C PRO A 660 23.12 -27.61 27.69
N ASP A 661 24.37 -27.97 27.40
CA ASP A 661 24.71 -29.18 26.65
C ASP A 661 24.33 -30.49 27.36
N ASP A 662 24.29 -30.51 28.70
CA ASP A 662 23.80 -31.68 29.45
C ASP A 662 22.31 -31.92 29.22
N VAL A 663 21.53 -30.84 29.15
CA VAL A 663 20.10 -30.87 28.84
C VAL A 663 19.88 -31.25 27.38
N LEU A 664 20.69 -30.74 26.43
CA LEU A 664 20.63 -31.15 25.01
C LEU A 664 20.92 -32.65 24.83
N ARG A 665 21.89 -33.22 25.56
CA ARG A 665 22.15 -34.68 25.54
C ARG A 665 20.98 -35.49 26.11
N ASN A 666 20.33 -34.98 27.16
CA ASN A 666 19.14 -35.63 27.74
C ASN A 666 17.91 -35.50 26.83
N LEU A 667 17.77 -34.39 26.09
CA LEU A 667 16.75 -34.20 25.08
C LEU A 667 16.85 -35.27 23.98
N ALA A 668 18.07 -35.59 23.55
CA ALA A 668 18.31 -36.65 22.58
C ALA A 668 17.81 -38.01 23.09
N LYS A 669 18.12 -38.36 24.36
CA LYS A 669 17.63 -39.59 25.01
C LYS A 669 16.11 -39.63 25.15
N ASN A 670 15.47 -38.49 25.44
CA ASN A 670 14.02 -38.36 25.53
C ASN A 670 13.33 -38.44 24.15
N GLY A 671 14.06 -38.20 23.05
CA GLY A 671 13.51 -38.19 21.69
C GLY A 671 12.98 -36.84 21.22
N GLY A 672 13.14 -35.78 22.02
CA GLY A 672 12.57 -34.44 21.80
C GLY A 672 13.30 -33.60 20.75
N VAL A 673 12.92 -32.33 20.61
CA VAL A 673 13.52 -31.40 19.63
C VAL A 673 13.74 -30.01 20.23
N ALA A 674 14.88 -29.39 19.94
CA ALA A 674 15.18 -28.01 20.30
C ALA A 674 15.09 -27.10 19.06
N MET A 675 14.18 -26.13 19.11
CA MET A 675 13.86 -25.24 17.99
C MET A 675 14.54 -23.89 18.20
N VAL A 676 15.46 -23.53 17.30
CA VAL A 676 16.36 -22.39 17.46
C VAL A 676 15.62 -21.06 17.24
N PRO A 677 15.65 -20.11 18.19
CA PRO A 677 15.06 -18.78 18.07
C PRO A 677 15.96 -17.84 17.28
N PHE A 678 15.41 -16.75 16.77
CA PHE A 678 16.18 -15.72 16.06
C PHE A 678 16.34 -14.46 16.90
N TYR A 679 16.04 -14.48 18.20
CA TYR A 679 16.27 -13.29 19.01
C TYR A 679 17.76 -12.99 19.15
N THR A 680 18.18 -11.81 18.69
CA THR A 680 19.60 -11.42 18.64
C THR A 680 20.33 -11.62 19.97
N TYR A 681 19.71 -11.24 21.10
CA TYR A 681 20.30 -11.43 22.44
C TYR A 681 20.37 -12.90 22.90
N PHE A 682 19.64 -13.82 22.28
CA PHE A 682 19.75 -15.26 22.55
C PHE A 682 20.74 -15.95 21.61
N ILE A 683 21.12 -15.30 20.51
CA ILE A 683 22.07 -15.83 19.53
C ILE A 683 23.50 -15.36 19.86
N THR A 684 23.75 -14.06 19.96
CA THR A 684 25.12 -13.56 20.18
C THR A 684 25.34 -13.03 21.60
N CYS A 685 24.31 -13.02 22.45
CA CYS A 685 24.34 -12.33 23.74
C CYS A 685 24.68 -10.83 23.60
N ASN A 686 24.43 -10.26 22.42
CA ASN A 686 24.75 -8.89 22.05
C ASN A 686 23.58 -8.24 21.30
N SER A 687 23.71 -6.97 20.91
CA SER A 687 22.71 -6.22 20.16
C SER A 687 22.71 -6.50 18.65
N THR A 688 23.67 -7.26 18.13
CA THR A 688 23.78 -7.62 16.71
C THR A 688 24.01 -9.12 16.52
N ALA A 689 23.37 -9.69 15.51
CA ALA A 689 23.50 -11.10 15.11
C ALA A 689 23.30 -11.21 13.59
N THR A 690 23.77 -12.30 12.99
CA THR A 690 23.65 -12.60 11.57
C THR A 690 23.07 -14.00 11.35
N ILE A 691 22.70 -14.30 10.10
CA ILE A 691 22.29 -15.64 9.69
C ILE A 691 23.34 -16.72 10.04
N LYS A 692 24.64 -16.38 9.99
CA LYS A 692 25.72 -17.32 10.30
C LYS A 692 25.77 -17.67 11.79
N ASP A 693 25.42 -16.71 12.66
CA ASP A 693 25.37 -16.96 14.10
C ASP A 693 24.21 -17.92 14.44
N VAL A 694 23.05 -17.76 13.78
CA VAL A 694 21.94 -18.72 13.90
C VAL A 694 22.35 -20.12 13.42
N ILE A 695 23.04 -20.21 12.29
CA ILE A 695 23.58 -21.47 11.77
C ILE A 695 24.56 -22.10 12.76
N ALA A 696 25.38 -21.31 13.45
CA ALA A 696 26.28 -21.82 14.48
C ALA A 696 25.51 -22.50 15.63
N HIS A 697 24.39 -21.94 16.08
CA HIS A 697 23.52 -22.59 17.06
C HIS A 697 22.86 -23.87 16.54
N ILE A 698 22.37 -23.86 15.29
CA ILE A 698 21.80 -25.06 14.66
C ILE A 698 22.85 -26.17 14.60
N ASN A 699 24.07 -25.85 14.15
CA ASN A 699 25.18 -26.80 14.05
C ASN A 699 25.64 -27.30 15.43
N HIS A 700 25.66 -26.45 16.45
CA HIS A 700 26.01 -26.87 17.81
C HIS A 700 24.97 -27.85 18.38
N ILE A 701 23.68 -27.56 18.23
CA ILE A 701 22.62 -28.48 18.69
C ILE A 701 22.67 -29.78 17.89
N ARG A 702 22.85 -29.73 16.56
CA ARG A 702 23.05 -30.90 15.71
C ARG A 702 24.23 -31.75 16.19
N LYS A 703 25.34 -31.12 16.60
CA LYS A 703 26.54 -31.80 17.10
C LYS A 703 26.32 -32.46 18.46
N VAL A 704 25.60 -31.80 19.38
CA VAL A 704 25.44 -32.27 20.77
C VAL A 704 24.27 -33.24 20.93
N ALA A 705 23.13 -32.93 20.32
CA ALA A 705 21.89 -33.71 20.44
C ALA A 705 21.64 -34.62 19.23
N GLY A 706 22.21 -34.33 18.06
CA GLY A 706 21.98 -35.07 16.81
C GLY A 706 21.03 -34.34 15.85
N ILE A 707 21.08 -34.69 14.56
CA ILE A 707 20.26 -34.05 13.51
C ILE A 707 18.76 -34.22 13.74
N ASP A 708 18.36 -35.30 14.39
CA ASP A 708 16.96 -35.58 14.70
C ASP A 708 16.41 -34.66 15.80
N HIS A 709 17.24 -33.88 16.49
CA HIS A 709 16.86 -33.14 17.70
C HIS A 709 16.97 -31.62 17.55
N VAL A 710 17.09 -31.11 16.33
CA VAL A 710 17.14 -29.67 16.02
C VAL A 710 15.98 -29.24 15.13
N GLY A 711 15.45 -28.03 15.36
CA GLY A 711 14.39 -27.41 14.57
C GLY A 711 14.53 -25.89 14.54
N ILE A 712 13.52 -25.20 14.01
CA ILE A 712 13.48 -23.73 13.90
C ILE A 712 12.28 -23.17 14.65
N GLY A 713 12.53 -22.21 15.55
CA GLY A 713 11.58 -21.64 16.48
C GLY A 713 11.75 -20.13 16.60
N ALA A 714 11.71 -19.43 15.47
CA ALA A 714 12.27 -18.08 15.32
C ALA A 714 11.80 -17.02 16.35
N GLY A 715 10.58 -17.12 16.88
CA GLY A 715 10.03 -16.14 17.83
C GLY A 715 9.56 -14.82 17.20
N PHE A 716 9.42 -14.77 15.86
CA PHE A 716 8.93 -13.59 15.14
C PHE A 716 7.60 -13.06 15.71
N ASP A 717 7.43 -11.74 15.62
CA ASP A 717 6.30 -10.99 16.20
C ASP A 717 6.25 -11.00 17.75
N GLY A 718 7.15 -11.73 18.43
CA GLY A 718 7.38 -11.69 19.89
C GLY A 718 8.75 -11.11 20.31
N ILE A 719 9.59 -10.73 19.34
CA ILE A 719 10.95 -10.23 19.54
C ILE A 719 11.15 -8.89 18.84
N ASN A 720 12.02 -8.03 19.38
CA ASN A 720 12.28 -6.69 18.84
C ASN A 720 13.61 -6.55 18.09
N PHE A 721 14.48 -7.57 18.12
CA PHE A 721 15.75 -7.59 17.39
C PHE A 721 15.92 -8.93 16.68
N THR A 722 16.12 -8.88 15.37
CA THR A 722 16.34 -10.05 14.50
C THR A 722 17.76 -10.04 13.94
N PRO A 723 18.31 -11.20 13.52
CA PRO A 723 19.62 -11.30 12.92
C PRO A 723 19.57 -10.78 11.49
N THR A 724 20.66 -10.15 11.03
CA THR A 724 20.80 -9.71 9.63
C THR A 724 20.74 -10.93 8.70
N GLY A 725 19.91 -10.85 7.67
CA GLY A 725 19.56 -11.94 6.75
C GLY A 725 18.34 -12.76 7.19
N LEU A 726 17.80 -12.53 8.39
CA LEU A 726 16.63 -13.21 8.97
C LEU A 726 15.63 -12.22 9.58
N GLU A 727 15.33 -11.13 8.86
CA GLU A 727 14.50 -10.02 9.35
C GLU A 727 13.04 -10.42 9.57
N ASP A 728 12.51 -11.30 8.73
CA ASP A 728 11.14 -11.76 8.81
C ASP A 728 10.98 -13.20 8.32
N VAL A 729 9.78 -13.73 8.48
CA VAL A 729 9.42 -15.12 8.14
C VAL A 729 9.56 -15.45 6.64
N SER A 730 9.78 -14.47 5.77
CA SER A 730 10.15 -14.67 4.36
C SER A 730 11.56 -15.23 4.17
N ARG A 731 12.42 -15.13 5.19
CA ARG A 731 13.87 -15.43 5.11
C ARG A 731 14.24 -16.88 5.42
N TYR A 732 13.30 -17.76 5.76
CA TYR A 732 13.60 -19.18 5.99
C TYR A 732 14.28 -19.87 4.79
N PRO A 733 13.90 -19.62 3.52
CA PRO A 733 14.63 -20.21 2.38
C PRO A 733 16.10 -19.77 2.33
N GLN A 734 16.40 -18.52 2.69
CA GLN A 734 17.77 -18.02 2.75
C GLN A 734 18.59 -18.78 3.81
N LEU A 735 18.01 -19.04 4.99
CA LEU A 735 18.64 -19.86 6.03
C LEU A 735 18.98 -21.26 5.53
N LEU A 736 18.02 -21.93 4.90
CA LEU A 736 18.20 -23.29 4.42
C LEU A 736 19.18 -23.36 3.25
N ALA A 737 19.15 -22.37 2.35
CA ALA A 737 20.12 -22.25 1.26
C ALA A 737 21.55 -22.04 1.80
N THR A 738 21.73 -21.16 2.78
CA THR A 738 23.05 -20.94 3.39
C THR A 738 23.54 -22.14 4.20
N LEU A 739 22.64 -22.95 4.79
CA LEU A 739 23.03 -24.23 5.40
C LEU A 739 23.54 -25.25 4.35
N LEU A 740 22.96 -25.27 3.15
CA LEU A 740 23.39 -26.14 2.05
C LEU A 740 24.72 -25.73 1.40
N GLU A 741 25.25 -24.54 1.71
CA GLU A 741 26.62 -24.17 1.31
C GLU A 741 27.67 -25.05 2.03
N ASP A 742 27.34 -25.59 3.20
CA ASP A 742 28.17 -26.54 3.93
C ASP A 742 27.91 -27.98 3.42
N PRO A 743 28.91 -28.67 2.82
CA PRO A 743 28.72 -30.00 2.24
C PRO A 743 28.37 -31.08 3.27
N THR A 744 28.47 -30.78 4.57
CA THR A 744 28.01 -31.70 5.62
C THR A 744 26.49 -31.70 5.80
N TRP A 745 25.75 -30.80 5.15
CA TRP A 745 24.29 -30.77 5.15
C TRP A 745 23.73 -31.45 3.92
N THR A 746 22.89 -32.47 4.12
CA THR A 746 22.14 -33.12 3.04
C THR A 746 20.74 -32.53 2.91
N GLU A 747 20.08 -32.74 1.77
CA GLU A 747 18.67 -32.36 1.59
C GLU A 747 17.75 -33.02 2.64
N ASP A 748 18.05 -34.26 3.04
CA ASP A 748 17.27 -34.95 4.06
C ASP A 748 17.48 -34.36 5.45
N ASP A 749 18.70 -33.90 5.77
CA ASP A 749 18.97 -33.14 7.00
C ASP A 749 18.20 -31.81 7.00
N ILE A 750 18.12 -31.13 5.86
CA ILE A 750 17.32 -29.90 5.70
C ILE A 750 15.82 -30.18 5.89
N LYS A 751 15.28 -31.27 5.34
CA LYS A 751 13.88 -31.67 5.57
C LYS A 751 13.61 -31.97 7.05
N LYS A 752 14.55 -32.63 7.73
CA LYS A 752 14.50 -32.88 9.18
C LYS A 752 14.43 -31.59 9.98
N LEU A 753 15.35 -30.67 9.73
CA LEU A 753 15.40 -29.35 10.37
C LEU A 753 14.13 -28.53 10.10
N ALA A 754 13.65 -28.53 8.84
CA ALA A 754 12.52 -27.72 8.41
C ALA A 754 11.18 -28.14 9.04
N GLY A 755 11.01 -29.43 9.36
CA GLY A 755 9.77 -29.87 10.02
C GLY A 755 9.63 -31.35 10.32
N LEU A 756 10.37 -32.26 9.67
CA LEU A 756 10.17 -33.70 9.93
C LEU A 756 10.51 -34.09 11.38
N ASN A 757 11.47 -33.40 12.02
CA ASN A 757 11.78 -33.63 13.43
C ASN A 757 10.60 -33.30 14.35
N LEU A 758 9.92 -32.19 14.10
CA LEU A 758 8.73 -31.81 14.86
C LEU A 758 7.57 -32.78 14.61
N LEU A 759 7.36 -33.19 13.36
CA LEU A 759 6.33 -34.18 13.02
C LEU A 759 6.59 -35.53 13.71
N ARG A 760 7.85 -35.97 13.79
CA ARG A 760 8.24 -37.18 14.53
C ARG A 760 7.90 -37.06 16.02
N VAL A 761 8.32 -35.96 16.64
CA VAL A 761 8.06 -35.69 18.06
C VAL A 761 6.55 -35.66 18.33
N PHE A 762 5.80 -34.93 17.52
CA PHE A 762 4.35 -34.80 17.68
C PHE A 762 3.64 -36.14 17.45
N ALA A 763 4.04 -36.93 16.45
CA ALA A 763 3.49 -38.26 16.22
C ALA A 763 3.73 -39.19 17.41
N LYS A 764 4.90 -39.10 18.06
CA LYS A 764 5.20 -39.88 19.25
C LYS A 764 4.38 -39.43 20.45
N VAL A 765 4.10 -38.14 20.59
CA VAL A 765 3.20 -37.61 21.63
C VAL A 765 1.76 -38.08 21.41
N GLU A 766 1.26 -38.08 20.18
CA GLU A 766 -0.05 -38.66 19.83
C GLU A 766 -0.09 -40.18 20.08
N GLN A 767 1.00 -40.89 19.81
CA GLN A 767 1.11 -42.31 20.10
C GLN A 767 0.98 -42.59 21.61
N VAL A 768 1.68 -41.82 22.47
CA VAL A 768 1.60 -41.96 23.93
C VAL A 768 0.16 -41.70 24.42
N ARG A 769 -0.52 -40.68 23.90
CA ARG A 769 -1.95 -40.42 24.16
C ARG A 769 -2.79 -41.64 23.85
N ASP A 770 -2.63 -42.23 22.67
CA ASP A 770 -3.44 -43.35 22.22
C ASP A 770 -3.16 -44.63 23.03
N GLU A 771 -1.90 -44.86 23.41
CA GLU A 771 -1.49 -45.95 24.31
C GLU A 771 -2.11 -45.79 25.71
N TRP A 772 -2.04 -44.59 26.29
CA TRP A 772 -2.59 -44.30 27.61
C TRP A 772 -4.13 -44.31 27.62
N HIS A 773 -4.76 -43.91 26.51
CA HIS A 773 -6.20 -44.04 26.33
C HIS A 773 -6.62 -45.50 26.31
N ARG A 774 -5.92 -46.37 25.55
CA ARG A 774 -6.15 -47.83 25.55
C ARG A 774 -5.91 -48.46 26.91
N ALA A 775 -4.93 -47.96 27.67
CA ALA A 775 -4.63 -48.41 29.03
C ALA A 775 -5.58 -47.80 30.09
N ALA A 776 -6.61 -47.04 29.69
CA ALA A 776 -7.58 -46.40 30.57
C ALA A 776 -6.92 -45.54 31.68
N VAL A 777 -5.82 -44.86 31.37
CA VAL A 777 -5.17 -43.94 32.31
C VAL A 777 -6.13 -42.80 32.64
N LEU A 778 -6.48 -42.69 33.92
CA LEU A 778 -7.42 -41.68 34.42
C LEU A 778 -6.83 -40.26 34.37
N PRO A 779 -7.67 -39.22 34.18
CA PRO A 779 -7.25 -37.84 34.29
C PRO A 779 -6.72 -37.54 35.69
N VAL A 780 -5.72 -36.66 35.75
CA VAL A 780 -5.31 -36.09 37.03
C VAL A 780 -6.34 -35.03 37.43
N GLU A 781 -6.80 -35.06 38.68
CA GLU A 781 -7.87 -34.18 39.17
C GLU A 781 -7.42 -33.14 40.20
N LYS A 782 -6.19 -33.25 40.75
CA LYS A 782 -5.67 -32.29 41.75
C LYS A 782 -4.26 -31.81 41.38
N ILE A 783 -4.07 -30.49 41.36
CA ILE A 783 -2.75 -29.84 41.20
C ILE A 783 -2.19 -29.41 42.57
N SER A 784 -2.99 -29.02 43.56
CA SER A 784 -2.46 -28.48 44.83
C SER A 784 -3.35 -28.83 46.05
N PRO A 785 -2.86 -28.65 47.29
CA PRO A 785 -3.71 -28.59 48.49
C PRO A 785 -4.74 -27.44 48.36
N PRO A 786 -5.87 -27.47 49.10
CA PRO A 786 -6.90 -26.45 48.99
C PRO A 786 -6.32 -25.06 49.26
N ASP A 787 -6.67 -24.12 48.37
CA ASP A 787 -6.30 -22.72 48.49
C ASP A 787 -6.98 -22.13 49.75
N ASN A 788 -6.28 -21.35 50.57
CA ASN A 788 -6.89 -20.67 51.73
C ASN A 788 -7.53 -19.33 51.32
N SER A 789 -7.92 -19.18 50.05
CA SER A 789 -8.64 -18.01 49.55
C SER A 789 -10.12 -18.10 49.96
N ALA A 790 -10.72 -16.97 50.30
CA ALA A 790 -12.04 -16.87 50.94
C ALA A 790 -13.25 -17.36 50.10
N CYS A 791 -13.02 -18.02 48.96
CA CYS A 791 -14.04 -18.56 48.05
C CYS A 791 -13.66 -19.95 47.52
N VAL A 792 -13.24 -20.88 48.40
CA VAL A 792 -13.12 -22.30 48.02
C VAL A 792 -14.46 -22.99 48.21
N TYR A 793 -15.22 -23.16 47.12
CA TYR A 793 -16.31 -24.14 47.09
C TYR A 793 -15.72 -25.53 46.80
N GLY A 794 -15.67 -26.39 47.83
CA GLY A 794 -15.32 -27.81 47.69
C GLY A 794 -14.20 -28.34 48.58
N ALA A 795 -13.56 -27.50 49.38
CA ALA A 795 -12.90 -27.94 50.60
C ALA A 795 -13.83 -27.49 51.73
N SER A 796 -14.36 -28.46 52.48
CA SER A 796 -15.34 -28.27 53.56
C SER A 796 -15.09 -27.03 54.41
#